data_AF-A0A1V5GQS7-F1
#
_entry.id   AF-A0A1V5GQS7-F1
#
_cell.length_a   1.000
_cell.length_b   1.000
_cell.length_c   1.000
_cell.angle_alpha   90.00
_cell.angle_beta   90.00
_cell.angle_gamma   90.00
#
_symmetry.space_group_name_H-M   'P 1'
#
loop_
_entity.id
_entity.type
_entity.pdbx_description
1 polymer ?
#
loop_
_entity_poly.entity_id
_entity_poly.type
_entity_poly.pdbx_seq_one_letter_code
_entity_poly.pdbx_strand_id
1 'polypeptide(L)'
;MRFERLLAGRYIRSQKRQSAFTVISIIVAVAIITMVFVLYGVFINNYKNITYSSAPYHLLVSGITEEQAEAIHDDPHVERLILNVMQDDKVAASVIFKDDIGDREGWLQNLAIKNGFEKIIQDKKYEWNDKLMMLDSIGDNAHLAKLRIFCIFFIFAIFMAFSLRLVIDTAFEISSKDRERQYGVLQSIGATPEQVVTIITYEGLKLCLTAIPFGLACGIVFAYAMYHLILNAGLANIFHGMANTITALPFTVEPLMLLVAAVVGMVWVFLSAYGVGMRVIRKTPMEAITARENIVKKVKLHTLSGLIFGVSGSIASRNARRQKKRFVITVLTLTVSITLFALFSTLTVSVEHSITNFINFNLMESDFSADLISHNYKGTSYEDSLKEIAESGLFKDIGIIVSKDVYVSDSSQTFYTDYVNKEYYERLFGDDPEVSYEELAETGGYILNTSSSYYKAIESEINNNSVQIATKYRNIDKDKITENMDWIDLYRASEVENKEHTFDIIGKLKGKTGLMVNGQLVGAIDTYNAVKDDYYSNFDVDAVCFLSAVNEGDYNAQNYKKIIDFFNEHIDDVEITVDGYKTKWITHNVISAIKTGVLILNVMIALMALINLMNIISTGIANRRTEFASLQCVGMTDKQLRRMAVIECLQFIAAATFISALICALLTFGTETILRTLLQRSFVDESKETRKMLMELIKIDHITPFVRIGAASLAAFAAGCITSFVMLRMQNTDSLSDQIRGTDMKTDAKESHILRNSVIAVVGTLVLIIAGLHTYSVISYRNDRKEYDKAGYLNLVESNGFKMNVYHTGKENGKHTIVGLAGFPNFAFPVETTKLNELLGKENTIVYPDRAGYGFSDDSLKKQTLRQVVEDYRTGLKNAGFEAPYVLMGHSYGGYYAMMWEEMYPEEVESIIFLSGTSIPKNEYWSEISILSDYPSIKEAKKERRRLFLITWLGLNRLFPHEETDAVSPGAAIISEEEKALIECCDKRSVTAAVSSEYLNMDNAEREIMTTVKPTDTPKIYFSNVPTCVEDLIEFHNFVIADYKAEGKKPAFDPETAAKREWEKRNGIIRDYLMMTVILLTASAIAEL
;
A
#
# COMPACT_ATOMS: atom_id res chain seq x y z
N MET A 1 -36.78 -30.93 -26.91
CA MET A 1 -35.42 -30.35 -26.89
C MET A 1 -34.89 -29.79 -28.21
N ARG A 2 -35.13 -30.38 -29.41
CA ARG A 2 -34.61 -29.78 -30.67
C ARG A 2 -35.25 -28.43 -31.01
N PHE A 3 -36.53 -28.24 -30.65
CA PHE A 3 -37.32 -27.04 -30.94
C PHE A 3 -36.93 -25.84 -30.07
N GLU A 4 -36.88 -26.04 -28.76
CA GLU A 4 -36.61 -25.03 -27.72
C GLU A 4 -35.20 -24.44 -27.90
N ARG A 5 -34.22 -25.30 -28.18
CA ARG A 5 -32.82 -24.90 -28.40
C ARG A 5 -32.62 -24.03 -29.64
N LEU A 6 -33.40 -24.31 -30.68
CA LEU A 6 -33.35 -23.61 -31.97
C LEU A 6 -34.02 -22.25 -31.85
N LEU A 7 -35.17 -22.19 -31.16
CA LEU A 7 -35.91 -20.95 -30.91
C LEU A 7 -35.13 -20.00 -29.99
N ALA A 8 -34.55 -20.49 -28.89
CA ALA A 8 -33.68 -19.70 -28.01
C ALA A 8 -32.49 -19.10 -28.78
N GLY A 9 -31.85 -19.88 -29.67
CA GLY A 9 -30.76 -19.38 -30.51
C GLY A 9 -31.19 -18.31 -31.51
N ARG A 10 -32.41 -18.43 -32.07
CA ARG A 10 -33.00 -17.40 -32.94
C ARG A 10 -33.32 -16.13 -32.14
N TYR A 11 -33.84 -16.25 -30.93
CA TYR A 11 -34.14 -15.11 -30.06
C TYR A 11 -32.91 -14.30 -29.69
N ILE A 12 -31.80 -14.96 -29.31
CA ILE A 12 -30.52 -14.29 -29.06
C ILE A 12 -30.05 -13.51 -30.29
N ARG A 13 -30.18 -14.09 -31.49
CA ARG A 13 -29.75 -13.46 -32.74
C ARG A 13 -30.67 -12.32 -33.18
N SER A 14 -31.98 -12.42 -32.92
CA SER A 14 -32.94 -11.36 -33.25
C SER A 14 -32.86 -10.18 -32.26
N GLN A 15 -32.45 -10.41 -31.02
CA GLN A 15 -32.42 -9.39 -29.96
C GLN A 15 -31.00 -9.15 -29.42
N LYS A 16 -30.07 -8.87 -30.34
CA LYS A 16 -28.64 -8.69 -30.02
C LYS A 16 -28.40 -7.68 -28.90
N ARG A 17 -29.21 -6.62 -28.80
CA ARG A 17 -29.08 -5.58 -27.78
C ARG A 17 -29.45 -6.08 -26.37
N GLN A 18 -30.63 -6.67 -26.20
CA GLN A 18 -31.08 -7.21 -24.91
C GLN A 18 -30.15 -8.35 -24.46
N SER A 19 -29.71 -9.20 -25.38
CA SER A 19 -28.72 -10.24 -25.10
C SER A 19 -27.36 -9.65 -24.71
N ALA A 20 -26.88 -8.60 -25.37
CA ALA A 20 -25.62 -7.93 -25.01
C ALA A 20 -25.66 -7.31 -23.60
N PHE A 21 -26.76 -6.64 -23.23
CA PHE A 21 -26.91 -6.12 -21.86
C PHE A 21 -26.93 -7.24 -20.82
N THR A 22 -27.64 -8.33 -21.10
CA THR A 22 -27.68 -9.49 -20.21
C THR A 22 -26.28 -10.11 -20.07
N VAL A 23 -25.53 -10.23 -21.16
CA VAL A 23 -24.14 -10.71 -21.15
C VAL A 23 -23.23 -9.80 -20.34
N ILE A 24 -23.30 -8.47 -20.53
CA ILE A 24 -22.49 -7.50 -19.76
C ILE A 24 -22.82 -7.59 -18.27
N SER A 25 -24.10 -7.67 -17.90
CA SER A 25 -24.51 -7.83 -16.50
C SER A 25 -23.96 -9.12 -15.88
N ILE A 26 -23.95 -10.22 -16.63
CA ILE A 26 -23.35 -11.49 -16.16
C ILE A 26 -21.83 -11.37 -16.07
N ILE A 27 -21.14 -10.75 -17.04
CA ILE A 27 -19.68 -10.55 -17.01
C ILE A 27 -19.28 -9.76 -15.76
N VAL A 28 -19.92 -8.62 -15.49
CA VAL A 28 -19.60 -7.78 -14.33
C VAL A 28 -19.84 -8.55 -13.03
N ALA A 29 -20.95 -9.29 -12.93
CA ALA A 29 -21.26 -10.11 -11.77
C ALA A 29 -20.21 -11.20 -11.51
N VAL A 30 -19.86 -11.97 -12.54
CA VAL A 30 -18.87 -13.04 -12.44
C VAL A 30 -17.49 -12.45 -12.16
N ALA A 31 -17.13 -11.30 -12.73
CA ALA A 31 -15.85 -10.65 -12.48
C ALA A 31 -15.67 -10.23 -11.01
N ILE A 32 -16.71 -9.65 -10.39
CA ILE A 32 -16.68 -9.27 -8.96
C ILE A 32 -16.47 -10.51 -8.08
N ILE A 33 -17.29 -11.56 -8.30
CA ILE A 33 -17.18 -12.82 -7.55
C ILE A 33 -15.79 -13.43 -7.73
N THR A 34 -15.31 -13.53 -8.96
CA THR A 34 -14.01 -14.12 -9.28
C THR A 34 -12.88 -13.35 -8.62
N MET A 35 -12.92 -12.02 -8.66
CA MET A 35 -11.92 -11.18 -8.02
C MET A 35 -11.83 -11.50 -6.52
N VAL A 36 -12.95 -11.54 -5.81
CA VAL A 36 -13.00 -11.84 -4.37
C VAL A 36 -12.49 -13.25 -4.06
N PHE A 37 -12.92 -14.27 -4.80
CA PHE A 37 -12.48 -15.65 -4.59
C PHE A 37 -10.99 -15.86 -4.90
N VAL A 38 -10.48 -15.27 -5.99
CA VAL A 38 -9.06 -15.36 -6.35
C VAL A 38 -8.20 -14.66 -5.30
N LEU A 39 -8.58 -13.45 -4.87
CA LEU A 39 -7.85 -12.73 -3.82
C LEU A 39 -7.83 -13.52 -2.52
N TYR A 40 -8.96 -14.08 -2.10
CA TYR A 40 -9.01 -14.94 -0.91
C TYR A 40 -8.04 -16.12 -1.01
N GLY A 41 -8.05 -16.84 -2.14
CA GLY A 41 -7.12 -17.95 -2.38
C GLY A 41 -5.66 -17.51 -2.33
N VAL A 42 -5.32 -16.41 -3.01
CA VAL A 42 -3.98 -15.82 -3.01
C VAL A 42 -3.53 -15.44 -1.60
N PHE A 43 -4.38 -14.77 -0.82
CA PHE A 43 -4.05 -14.36 0.55
C PHE A 43 -3.84 -15.54 1.48
N ILE A 44 -4.72 -16.55 1.45
CA ILE A 44 -4.58 -17.75 2.28
C ILE A 44 -3.32 -18.54 1.91
N ASN A 45 -3.04 -18.69 0.62
CA ASN A 45 -1.86 -19.42 0.15
C ASN A 45 -0.56 -18.71 0.55
N ASN A 46 -0.51 -17.38 0.36
CA ASN A 46 0.62 -16.58 0.81
C ASN A 46 0.77 -16.62 2.32
N TYR A 47 -0.31 -16.43 3.09
CA TYR A 47 -0.26 -16.53 4.55
C TYR A 47 0.26 -17.89 5.03
N LYS A 48 -0.12 -18.97 4.33
CA LYS A 48 0.43 -20.30 4.57
C LYS A 48 1.94 -20.33 4.30
N ASN A 49 2.38 -19.90 3.12
CA ASN A 49 3.80 -19.89 2.76
C ASN A 49 4.65 -19.07 3.73
N ILE A 50 4.16 -17.89 4.12
CA ILE A 50 4.76 -17.00 5.13
C ILE A 50 4.98 -17.77 6.44
N THR A 51 3.92 -18.39 6.96
CA THR A 51 3.98 -19.13 8.24
C THR A 51 4.94 -20.31 8.16
N TYR A 52 4.95 -21.03 7.03
CA TYR A 52 5.90 -22.11 6.79
C TYR A 52 7.35 -21.63 6.73
N SER A 53 7.60 -20.44 6.16
CA SER A 53 8.96 -19.91 6.03
C SER A 53 9.54 -19.38 7.34
N SER A 54 8.71 -18.80 8.22
CA SER A 54 9.17 -18.21 9.48
C SER A 54 9.23 -19.20 10.64
N ALA A 55 8.29 -20.15 10.72
CA ALA A 55 8.21 -21.14 11.79
C ALA A 55 7.80 -22.50 11.21
N PRO A 56 8.72 -23.26 10.59
CA PRO A 56 8.43 -24.52 9.90
C PRO A 56 8.21 -25.70 10.87
N TYR A 57 7.41 -25.52 11.92
CA TYR A 57 7.10 -26.54 12.91
C TYR A 57 5.67 -26.36 13.43
N HIS A 58 5.01 -27.48 13.76
CA HIS A 58 3.75 -27.47 14.51
C HIS A 58 3.99 -27.40 16.01
N LEU A 59 5.04 -28.08 16.48
CA LEU A 59 5.46 -28.11 17.88
C LEU A 59 6.97 -27.90 17.95
N LEU A 60 7.43 -27.03 18.84
CA LEU A 60 8.83 -26.89 19.22
C LEU A 60 8.99 -27.35 20.66
N VAL A 61 9.87 -28.33 20.90
CA VAL A 61 10.21 -28.79 22.26
C VAL A 61 11.69 -28.52 22.50
N SER A 62 12.02 -27.78 23.57
CA SER A 62 13.37 -27.30 23.83
C SER A 62 14.00 -27.95 25.06
N GLY A 63 15.29 -28.28 24.96
CA GLY A 63 16.08 -28.75 26.10
C GLY A 63 16.02 -30.26 26.36
N ILE A 64 15.58 -31.05 25.38
CA ILE A 64 15.52 -32.53 25.43
C ILE A 64 16.85 -33.15 24.95
N THR A 65 17.06 -34.45 25.19
CA THR A 65 18.21 -35.18 24.63
C THR A 65 17.94 -35.65 23.21
N GLU A 66 18.99 -36.02 22.46
CA GLU A 66 18.85 -36.55 21.09
C GLU A 66 18.03 -37.87 21.07
N GLU A 67 18.23 -38.75 22.06
CA GLU A 67 17.45 -39.99 22.24
C GLU A 67 15.96 -39.71 22.49
N GLN A 68 15.65 -38.67 23.27
CA GLN A 68 14.26 -38.22 23.48
C GLN A 68 13.65 -37.63 22.22
N ALA A 69 14.45 -36.96 21.39
CA ALA A 69 14.00 -36.40 20.12
C ALA A 69 13.71 -37.48 19.07
N GLU A 70 14.53 -38.54 19.01
CA GLU A 70 14.26 -39.73 18.20
C GLU A 70 12.94 -40.41 18.62
N ALA A 71 12.67 -40.49 19.92
CA ALA A 71 11.41 -41.04 20.42
C ALA A 71 10.17 -40.23 20.02
N ILE A 72 10.32 -38.91 19.77
CA ILE A 72 9.27 -38.07 19.19
C ILE A 72 9.10 -38.37 17.70
N HIS A 73 10.20 -38.54 16.96
CA HIS A 73 10.15 -38.88 15.53
C HIS A 73 9.52 -40.24 15.24
N ASP A 74 9.69 -41.21 16.14
CA ASP A 74 9.11 -42.55 16.02
C ASP A 74 7.58 -42.60 16.25
N ASP A 75 6.97 -41.50 16.69
CA ASP A 75 5.52 -41.41 16.83
C ASP A 75 4.83 -41.47 15.45
N PRO A 76 3.77 -42.27 15.28
CA PRO A 76 3.11 -42.47 14.01
C PRO A 76 2.49 -41.20 13.41
N HIS A 77 2.28 -40.12 14.17
CA HIS A 77 1.73 -38.87 13.65
C HIS A 77 2.79 -37.89 13.14
N VAL A 78 4.07 -38.12 13.45
CA VAL A 78 5.16 -37.25 13.04
C VAL A 78 5.55 -37.55 11.59
N GLU A 79 5.66 -36.49 10.80
CA GLU A 79 6.12 -36.52 9.41
C GLU A 79 7.62 -36.25 9.33
N ARG A 80 8.06 -35.23 10.07
CA ARG A 80 9.41 -34.70 9.99
C ARG A 80 9.82 -34.11 11.32
N LEU A 81 11.07 -34.35 11.68
CA LEU A 81 11.76 -33.75 12.82
C LEU A 81 12.95 -32.93 12.30
N ILE A 82 13.12 -31.73 12.83
CA ILE A 82 14.30 -30.88 12.60
C ILE A 82 14.93 -30.60 13.96
N LEU A 83 16.23 -30.90 14.10
CA LEU A 83 16.95 -30.73 15.36
C LEU A 83 17.89 -29.54 15.29
N ASN A 84 17.86 -28.72 16.34
CA ASN A 84 18.81 -27.65 16.57
C ASN A 84 19.60 -27.93 17.84
N VAL A 85 20.93 -27.99 17.73
CA VAL A 85 21.83 -28.27 18.87
C VAL A 85 21.86 -27.08 19.81
N MET A 86 21.69 -27.34 21.12
CA MET A 86 21.84 -26.37 22.21
C MET A 86 23.11 -26.67 23.02
N GLN A 87 23.44 -25.82 23.99
CA GLN A 87 24.53 -26.08 24.95
C GLN A 87 24.20 -27.29 25.86
N ASP A 88 25.24 -27.98 26.34
CA ASP A 88 25.17 -29.12 27.27
C ASP A 88 24.42 -30.38 26.75
N ASP A 89 24.75 -30.87 25.54
CA ASP A 89 24.17 -32.09 24.92
C ASP A 89 22.63 -32.11 24.82
N LYS A 90 22.01 -30.93 24.84
CA LYS A 90 20.57 -30.73 24.66
C LYS A 90 20.26 -30.29 23.24
N VAL A 91 19.05 -30.59 22.79
CA VAL A 91 18.53 -30.19 21.48
C VAL A 91 17.16 -29.53 21.61
N ALA A 92 16.82 -28.72 20.61
CA ALA A 92 15.45 -28.31 20.35
C ALA A 92 14.92 -29.08 19.14
N ALA A 93 13.78 -29.72 19.33
CA ALA A 93 13.08 -30.51 18.33
C ALA A 93 11.92 -29.71 17.74
N SER A 94 12.03 -29.38 16.46
CA SER A 94 10.96 -28.84 15.63
C SER A 94 10.21 -30.00 14.96
N VAL A 95 8.97 -30.23 15.37
CA VAL A 95 8.13 -31.35 14.97
C VAL A 95 7.08 -30.90 13.94
N ILE A 96 6.97 -31.63 12.84
CA ILE A 96 5.90 -31.49 11.84
C ILE A 96 5.08 -32.78 11.85
N PHE A 97 3.76 -32.64 11.85
CA PHE A 97 2.79 -33.74 11.88
C PHE A 97 2.18 -33.91 10.50
N LYS A 98 1.90 -35.16 10.08
CA LYS A 98 1.25 -35.46 8.79
C LYS A 98 -0.27 -35.54 8.88
N ASP A 99 -0.81 -35.76 10.08
CA ASP A 99 -2.22 -35.97 10.33
C ASP A 99 -2.65 -35.42 11.69
N ASP A 100 -3.96 -35.40 11.92
CA ASP A 100 -4.56 -34.84 13.14
C ASP A 100 -4.20 -35.68 14.37
N ILE A 101 -3.59 -35.03 15.36
CA ILE A 101 -3.17 -35.63 16.63
C ILE A 101 -4.28 -35.64 17.70
N GLY A 102 -5.42 -34.99 17.44
CA GLY A 102 -6.52 -34.87 18.39
C GLY A 102 -6.18 -33.97 19.58
N ASP A 103 -6.34 -34.49 20.81
CA ASP A 103 -6.03 -33.77 22.05
C ASP A 103 -4.53 -33.48 22.14
N ARG A 104 -4.14 -32.25 21.82
CA ARG A 104 -2.73 -31.89 21.67
C ARG A 104 -1.97 -31.96 22.98
N GLU A 105 -2.58 -31.52 24.07
CA GLU A 105 -1.96 -31.50 25.40
C GLU A 105 -1.91 -32.92 25.96
N GLY A 106 -2.98 -33.70 25.76
CA GLY A 106 -3.01 -35.12 26.12
C GLY A 106 -1.97 -35.94 25.35
N TRP A 107 -1.81 -35.69 24.05
CA TRP A 107 -0.79 -36.36 23.23
C TRP A 107 0.62 -36.06 23.74
N LEU A 108 0.95 -34.78 23.94
CA LEU A 108 2.29 -34.38 24.39
C LEU A 108 2.62 -34.90 25.79
N GLN A 109 1.65 -34.87 26.72
CA GLN A 109 1.82 -35.41 28.07
C GLN A 109 2.05 -36.92 28.05
N ASN A 110 1.29 -37.68 27.27
CA ASN A 110 1.46 -39.13 27.14
C ASN A 110 2.83 -39.48 26.54
N LEU A 111 3.28 -38.73 25.53
CA LEU A 111 4.59 -38.91 24.91
C LEU A 111 5.73 -38.59 25.88
N ALA A 112 5.58 -37.53 26.68
CA ALA A 112 6.56 -37.14 27.69
C ALA A 112 6.69 -38.18 28.81
N ILE A 113 5.56 -38.75 29.27
CA ILE A 113 5.53 -39.80 30.29
C ILE A 113 6.19 -41.09 29.77
N LYS A 114 5.92 -41.43 28.52
CA LYS A 114 6.47 -42.66 27.90
C LYS A 114 7.99 -42.60 27.73
N ASN A 115 8.55 -41.42 27.50
CA ASN A 115 9.94 -41.23 27.10
C ASN A 115 10.77 -40.39 28.09
N GLY A 116 10.26 -40.13 29.30
CA GLY A 116 11.01 -39.58 30.43
C GLY A 116 11.43 -38.11 30.30
N PHE A 117 10.59 -37.26 29.71
CA PHE A 117 10.83 -35.80 29.60
C PHE A 117 9.71 -34.94 30.21
N GLU A 118 8.97 -35.46 31.20
CA GLU A 118 7.84 -34.79 31.84
C GLU A 118 8.21 -33.45 32.47
N LYS A 119 9.43 -33.34 33.00
CA LYS A 119 9.93 -32.10 33.61
C LYS A 119 10.02 -30.94 32.62
N ILE A 120 10.31 -31.22 31.34
CA ILE A 120 10.35 -30.22 30.25
C ILE A 120 8.95 -29.64 30.00
N ILE A 121 7.93 -30.50 30.07
CA ILE A 121 6.52 -30.11 29.90
C ILE A 121 6.02 -29.33 31.12
N GLN A 122 6.38 -29.75 32.33
CA GLN A 122 6.03 -29.04 33.57
C GLN A 122 6.66 -27.64 33.63
N ASP A 123 7.90 -27.51 33.16
CA ASP A 123 8.61 -26.23 33.04
C ASP A 123 8.14 -25.39 31.83
N LYS A 124 7.12 -25.86 31.08
CA LYS A 124 6.56 -25.22 29.87
C LYS A 124 7.62 -24.87 28.81
N LYS A 125 8.63 -25.72 28.62
CA LYS A 125 9.67 -25.55 27.60
C LYS A 125 9.26 -26.11 26.23
N TYR A 126 8.04 -25.79 25.81
CA TYR A 126 7.50 -26.16 24.51
C TYR A 126 6.62 -25.04 23.95
N GLU A 127 6.51 -24.97 22.63
CA GLU A 127 5.71 -23.96 21.93
C GLU A 127 4.89 -24.61 20.82
N TRP A 128 3.59 -24.35 20.80
CA TRP A 128 2.69 -24.75 19.73
C TRP A 128 2.59 -23.65 18.68
N ASN A 129 2.76 -24.02 17.41
CA ASN A 129 2.47 -23.13 16.29
C ASN A 129 1.00 -23.25 15.91
N ASP A 130 0.13 -22.62 16.72
CA ASP A 130 -1.32 -22.63 16.54
C ASP A 130 -1.75 -22.16 15.14
N LYS A 131 -0.99 -21.24 14.53
CA LYS A 131 -1.26 -20.71 13.20
C LYS A 131 -1.06 -21.79 12.13
N LEU A 132 0.06 -22.47 12.16
CA LEU A 132 0.38 -23.54 11.19
C LEU A 132 -0.54 -24.74 11.39
N MET A 133 -0.75 -25.15 12.65
CA MET A 133 -1.70 -26.20 13.02
C MET A 133 -3.12 -25.91 12.52
N MET A 134 -3.62 -24.66 12.65
CA MET A 134 -4.91 -24.27 12.09
C MET A 134 -4.95 -24.38 10.56
N LEU A 135 -3.88 -23.94 9.87
CA LEU A 135 -3.79 -23.95 8.41
C LEU A 135 -3.79 -25.37 7.85
N ASP A 136 -3.02 -26.27 8.48
CA ASP A 136 -2.93 -27.68 8.12
C ASP A 136 -4.00 -28.55 8.76
N SER A 137 -4.82 -27.94 9.62
CA SER A 137 -5.98 -28.57 10.24
C SER A 137 -5.59 -29.75 11.15
N ILE A 138 -4.63 -29.50 12.04
CA ILE A 138 -4.07 -30.48 12.98
C ILE A 138 -4.36 -30.01 14.41
N GLY A 139 -4.81 -30.91 15.28
CA GLY A 139 -5.05 -30.67 16.70
C GLY A 139 -6.42 -30.06 17.01
N ASP A 140 -6.67 -29.89 18.31
CA ASP A 140 -7.96 -29.44 18.83
C ASP A 140 -8.44 -28.12 18.22
N ASN A 141 -9.71 -28.10 17.80
CA ASN A 141 -10.40 -26.93 17.24
C ASN A 141 -9.82 -26.36 15.93
N ALA A 142 -8.72 -26.86 15.38
CA ALA A 142 -8.13 -26.37 14.12
C ALA A 142 -9.12 -26.50 12.94
N HIS A 143 -9.78 -27.65 12.82
CA HIS A 143 -10.85 -27.88 11.83
C HIS A 143 -12.02 -26.92 12.03
N LEU A 144 -12.43 -26.67 13.27
CA LEU A 144 -13.53 -25.76 13.58
C LEU A 144 -13.17 -24.29 13.30
N ALA A 145 -11.94 -23.87 13.58
CA ALA A 145 -11.45 -22.53 13.30
C ALA A 145 -11.38 -22.26 11.79
N LYS A 146 -10.81 -23.19 11.02
CA LYS A 146 -10.78 -23.11 9.56
C LYS A 146 -12.19 -23.12 8.95
N LEU A 147 -13.08 -23.98 9.46
CA LEU A 147 -14.49 -24.01 9.06
C LEU A 147 -15.21 -22.69 9.38
N ARG A 148 -14.94 -22.05 10.52
CA ARG A 148 -15.53 -20.74 10.89
C ARG A 148 -15.10 -19.64 9.91
N ILE A 149 -13.80 -19.53 9.61
CA ILE A 149 -13.28 -18.55 8.64
C ILE A 149 -13.90 -18.79 7.26
N PHE A 150 -13.96 -20.06 6.84
CA PHE A 150 -14.60 -20.46 5.59
C PHE A 150 -16.09 -20.08 5.56
N CYS A 151 -16.84 -20.34 6.63
CA CYS A 151 -18.26 -20.01 6.74
C CYS A 151 -18.51 -18.49 6.68
N ILE A 152 -17.69 -17.68 7.36
CA ILE A 152 -17.82 -16.21 7.33
C ILE A 152 -17.63 -15.69 5.90
N PHE A 153 -16.57 -16.15 5.23
CA PHE A 153 -16.31 -15.79 3.84
C PHE A 153 -17.43 -16.27 2.90
N PHE A 154 -17.96 -17.47 3.11
CA PHE A 154 -19.03 -18.03 2.28
C PHE A 154 -20.38 -17.33 2.49
N ILE A 155 -20.72 -16.93 3.71
CA ILE A 155 -21.92 -16.11 4.00
C ILE A 155 -21.84 -14.79 3.25
N PHE A 156 -20.67 -14.14 3.29
CA PHE A 156 -20.43 -12.91 2.54
C PHE A 156 -20.53 -13.14 1.02
N ALA A 157 -19.94 -14.22 0.51
CA ALA A 157 -20.03 -14.60 -0.89
C ALA A 157 -21.48 -14.87 -1.33
N ILE A 158 -22.31 -15.50 -0.48
CA ILE A 158 -23.74 -15.72 -0.75
C ILE A 158 -24.48 -14.38 -0.81
N PHE A 159 -24.25 -13.48 0.14
CA PHE A 159 -24.90 -12.16 0.16
C PHE A 159 -24.54 -11.36 -1.08
N MET A 160 -23.26 -11.37 -1.46
CA MET A 160 -22.78 -10.78 -2.70
C MET A 160 -23.42 -11.45 -3.91
N ALA A 161 -23.48 -12.78 -3.97
CA ALA A 161 -24.05 -13.46 -5.11
C ALA A 161 -25.58 -13.26 -5.23
N PHE A 162 -26.28 -13.06 -4.11
CA PHE A 162 -27.68 -12.65 -4.09
C PHE A 162 -27.89 -11.25 -4.67
N SER A 163 -27.01 -10.28 -4.37
CA SER A 163 -27.09 -8.95 -4.99
C SER A 163 -26.94 -9.01 -6.50
N LEU A 164 -26.00 -9.85 -6.95
CA LEU A 164 -25.70 -10.05 -8.36
C LEU A 164 -26.86 -10.71 -9.11
N ARG A 165 -27.56 -11.65 -8.46
CA ARG A 165 -28.79 -12.27 -8.98
C ARG A 165 -29.87 -11.22 -9.30
N LEU A 166 -30.09 -10.22 -8.44
CA LEU A 166 -31.16 -9.23 -8.64
C LEU A 166 -30.98 -8.40 -9.92
N VAL A 167 -29.72 -8.12 -10.27
CA VAL A 167 -29.41 -7.42 -11.53
C VAL A 167 -29.63 -8.33 -12.73
N ILE A 168 -29.26 -9.60 -12.63
CA ILE A 168 -29.51 -10.61 -13.68
C ILE A 168 -31.03 -10.82 -13.87
N ASP A 169 -31.80 -10.92 -12.78
CA ASP A 169 -33.27 -11.01 -12.80
C ASP A 169 -33.89 -9.84 -13.57
N THR A 170 -33.36 -8.63 -13.36
CA THR A 170 -33.86 -7.43 -14.04
C THR A 170 -33.58 -7.48 -15.53
N ALA A 171 -32.38 -7.94 -15.94
CA ALA A 171 -32.02 -8.09 -17.35
C ALA A 171 -32.93 -9.11 -18.08
N PHE A 172 -33.17 -10.28 -17.47
CA PHE A 172 -34.06 -11.29 -18.06
C PHE A 172 -35.54 -10.86 -18.02
N GLU A 173 -36.00 -10.16 -16.98
CA GLU A 173 -37.37 -9.67 -16.92
C GLU A 173 -37.65 -8.68 -18.06
N ILE A 174 -36.71 -7.78 -18.36
CA ILE A 174 -36.79 -6.87 -19.51
C ILE A 174 -36.86 -7.66 -20.82
N SER A 175 -35.91 -8.59 -21.04
CA SER A 175 -35.86 -9.40 -22.26
C SER A 175 -37.13 -10.24 -22.48
N SER A 176 -37.70 -10.78 -21.41
CA SER A 176 -38.89 -11.62 -21.48
C SER A 176 -40.18 -10.85 -21.76
N LYS A 177 -40.30 -9.62 -21.23
CA LYS A 177 -41.49 -8.80 -21.36
C LYS A 177 -41.76 -8.39 -22.80
N ASP A 178 -40.71 -8.09 -23.56
CA ASP A 178 -40.80 -7.77 -25.00
C ASP A 178 -41.33 -8.96 -25.82
N ARG A 179 -41.17 -10.20 -25.30
CA ARG A 179 -41.59 -11.44 -25.97
C ARG A 179 -42.83 -12.09 -25.35
N GLU A 180 -43.45 -11.44 -24.37
CA GLU A 180 -44.60 -11.98 -23.65
C GLU A 180 -45.77 -12.33 -24.59
N ARG A 181 -46.07 -11.43 -25.54
CA ARG A 181 -47.07 -11.69 -26.58
C ARG A 181 -46.70 -12.88 -27.47
N GLN A 182 -45.42 -13.02 -27.84
CA GLN A 182 -44.95 -14.13 -28.68
C GLN A 182 -45.07 -15.46 -27.94
N TYR A 183 -44.76 -15.50 -26.65
CA TYR A 183 -44.95 -16.68 -25.82
C TYR A 183 -46.44 -17.03 -25.67
N GLY A 184 -47.33 -16.04 -25.54
CA GLY A 184 -48.78 -16.26 -25.55
C GLY A 184 -49.32 -16.82 -26.87
N VAL A 185 -48.82 -16.33 -28.02
CA VAL A 185 -49.13 -16.90 -29.34
C VAL A 185 -48.62 -18.33 -29.43
N LEU A 186 -47.40 -18.59 -28.99
CA LEU A 186 -46.78 -19.91 -29.02
C LEU A 186 -47.57 -20.93 -28.18
N GLN A 187 -48.04 -20.53 -26.98
CA GLN A 187 -48.91 -21.35 -26.15
C GLN A 187 -50.29 -21.59 -26.78
N SER A 188 -50.82 -20.61 -27.50
CA SER A 188 -52.10 -20.76 -28.22
C SER A 188 -52.01 -21.70 -29.42
N ILE A 189 -50.83 -21.81 -30.03
CA ILE A 189 -50.54 -22.76 -31.12
C ILE A 189 -50.31 -24.19 -30.57
N GLY A 190 -50.10 -24.35 -29.26
CA GLY A 190 -50.00 -25.66 -28.60
C GLY A 190 -48.69 -25.91 -27.84
N ALA A 191 -47.81 -24.91 -27.68
CA ALA A 191 -46.63 -25.09 -26.83
C ALA A 191 -47.01 -25.15 -25.36
N THR A 192 -46.40 -26.09 -24.62
CA THR A 192 -46.66 -26.22 -23.20
C THR A 192 -46.01 -25.09 -22.40
N PRO A 193 -46.55 -24.71 -21.23
CA PRO A 193 -45.90 -23.75 -20.33
C PRO A 193 -44.44 -24.12 -20.00
N GLU A 194 -44.17 -25.41 -19.79
CA GLU A 194 -42.82 -25.92 -19.53
C GLU A 194 -41.87 -25.68 -20.71
N GLN A 195 -42.35 -25.77 -21.95
CA GLN A 195 -41.54 -25.45 -23.13
C GLN A 195 -41.14 -23.97 -23.16
N VAL A 196 -42.01 -23.05 -22.73
CA VAL A 196 -41.68 -21.61 -22.64
C VAL A 196 -40.60 -21.35 -21.59
N VAL A 197 -40.73 -21.95 -20.40
CA VAL A 197 -39.69 -21.86 -19.35
C VAL A 197 -38.37 -22.45 -19.84
N THR A 198 -38.42 -23.57 -20.55
CA THR A 198 -37.25 -24.24 -21.13
C THR A 198 -36.55 -23.37 -22.18
N ILE A 199 -37.31 -22.64 -23.01
CA ILE A 199 -36.75 -21.71 -24.00
C ILE A 199 -35.96 -20.59 -23.30
N ILE A 200 -36.55 -19.95 -22.29
CA ILE A 200 -35.94 -18.81 -21.58
C ILE A 200 -34.72 -19.26 -20.77
N THR A 201 -34.80 -20.39 -20.09
CA THR A 201 -33.66 -20.95 -19.34
C THR A 201 -32.51 -21.35 -20.26
N TYR A 202 -32.81 -21.96 -21.41
CA TYR A 202 -31.78 -22.32 -22.38
C TYR A 202 -31.16 -21.10 -23.09
N GLU A 203 -31.92 -20.03 -23.30
CA GLU A 203 -31.38 -18.73 -23.71
C GLU A 203 -30.35 -18.24 -22.68
N GLY A 204 -30.70 -18.22 -21.39
CA GLY A 204 -29.78 -17.80 -20.33
C GLY A 204 -28.51 -18.66 -20.25
N LEU A 205 -28.65 -19.98 -20.30
CA LEU A 205 -27.50 -20.90 -20.30
C LEU A 205 -26.58 -20.72 -21.52
N LYS A 206 -27.14 -20.39 -22.70
CA LYS A 206 -26.32 -20.06 -23.88
C LYS A 206 -25.55 -18.75 -23.71
N LEU A 207 -26.12 -17.75 -23.05
CA LEU A 207 -25.41 -16.48 -22.78
C LEU A 207 -24.25 -16.70 -21.79
N CYS A 208 -24.36 -17.66 -20.86
CA CYS A 208 -23.27 -18.04 -19.97
C CYS A 208 -22.01 -18.53 -20.71
N LEU A 209 -22.16 -19.22 -21.85
CA LEU A 209 -21.03 -19.74 -22.63
C LEU A 209 -20.07 -18.63 -23.06
N THR A 210 -20.58 -17.42 -23.31
CA THR A 210 -19.76 -16.24 -23.58
C THR A 210 -19.47 -15.45 -22.31
N ALA A 211 -20.45 -15.25 -21.44
CA ALA A 211 -20.32 -14.33 -20.32
C ALA A 211 -19.38 -14.84 -19.20
N ILE A 212 -19.41 -16.13 -18.87
CA ILE A 212 -18.60 -16.69 -17.78
C ILE A 212 -17.10 -16.61 -18.12
N PRO A 213 -16.61 -17.05 -19.30
CA PRO A 213 -15.18 -16.93 -19.63
C PRO A 213 -14.66 -15.50 -19.56
N PHE A 214 -15.41 -14.53 -20.10
CA PHE A 214 -15.03 -13.11 -20.01
C PHE A 214 -15.10 -12.59 -18.57
N GLY A 215 -16.10 -12.99 -17.80
CA GLY A 215 -16.23 -12.63 -16.39
C GLY A 215 -15.06 -13.14 -15.55
N LEU A 216 -14.69 -14.42 -15.70
CA LEU A 216 -13.54 -15.02 -15.01
C LEU A 216 -12.24 -14.29 -15.38
N ALA A 217 -12.01 -14.07 -16.69
CA ALA A 217 -10.81 -13.38 -17.17
C ALA A 217 -10.71 -11.95 -16.63
N CYS A 218 -11.80 -11.17 -16.67
CA CYS A 218 -11.84 -9.83 -16.09
C CYS A 218 -11.57 -9.86 -14.58
N GLY A 219 -12.18 -10.81 -13.85
CA GLY A 219 -11.99 -10.95 -12.41
C GLY A 219 -10.54 -11.27 -12.01
N ILE A 220 -9.86 -12.14 -12.77
CA ILE A 220 -8.43 -12.43 -12.57
C ILE A 220 -7.58 -11.17 -12.79
N VAL A 221 -7.85 -10.40 -13.85
CA VAL A 221 -7.11 -9.15 -14.13
C VAL A 221 -7.27 -8.14 -13.00
N PHE A 222 -8.49 -7.96 -12.47
CA PHE A 222 -8.72 -7.08 -11.33
C PHE A 222 -8.06 -7.60 -10.04
N ALA A 223 -8.11 -8.91 -9.78
CA ALA A 223 -7.43 -9.52 -8.64
C ALA A 223 -5.92 -9.33 -8.71
N TYR A 224 -5.33 -9.55 -9.88
CA TYR A 224 -3.89 -9.33 -10.13
C TYR A 224 -3.49 -7.87 -9.89
N ALA A 225 -4.26 -6.93 -10.44
CA ALA A 225 -3.99 -5.50 -10.26
C ALA A 225 -4.06 -5.09 -8.77
N MET A 226 -5.07 -5.57 -8.05
CA MET A 226 -5.23 -5.29 -6.62
C MET A 226 -4.11 -5.92 -5.79
N TYR A 227 -3.72 -7.17 -6.09
CA TYR A 227 -2.67 -7.87 -5.40
C TYR A 227 -1.32 -7.15 -5.48
N HIS A 228 -0.90 -6.76 -6.69
CA HIS A 228 0.37 -6.03 -6.87
C HIS A 228 0.37 -4.64 -6.22
N LEU A 229 -0.78 -3.98 -6.18
CA LEU A 229 -0.90 -2.69 -5.50
C LEU A 229 -0.67 -2.83 -3.99
N ILE A 230 -1.18 -3.90 -3.38
CA ILE A 230 -0.97 -4.20 -1.96
C ILE A 230 0.48 -4.60 -1.67
N LEU A 231 1.11 -5.41 -2.55
CA LEU A 231 2.51 -5.79 -2.38
C LEU A 231 3.46 -4.59 -2.51
N ASN A 232 3.28 -3.76 -3.54
CA ASN A 232 4.13 -2.60 -3.78
C ASN A 232 4.01 -1.57 -2.65
N ALA A 233 2.89 -1.53 -1.94
CA ALA A 233 2.70 -0.67 -0.79
C ALA A 233 3.36 -1.17 0.51
N GLY A 234 4.26 -2.17 0.42
CA GLY A 234 5.08 -2.61 1.55
C GLY A 234 4.43 -3.66 2.47
N LEU A 235 3.28 -4.26 2.11
CA LEU A 235 2.65 -5.33 2.92
C LEU A 235 3.64 -6.45 3.28
N ALA A 236 4.49 -6.80 2.33
CA ALA A 236 5.46 -7.87 2.50
C ALA A 236 6.64 -7.48 3.41
N ASN A 237 6.93 -6.17 3.55
CA ASN A 237 7.92 -5.66 4.51
C ASN A 237 7.40 -5.81 5.95
N ILE A 238 6.09 -5.63 6.19
CA ILE A 238 5.46 -5.84 7.52
C ILE A 238 5.62 -7.29 8.01
N PHE A 239 5.46 -8.26 7.12
CA PHE A 239 5.52 -9.68 7.51
C PHE A 239 6.95 -10.25 7.58
N HIS A 240 7.94 -9.64 6.91
CA HIS A 240 9.23 -10.30 6.70
C HIS A 240 10.50 -9.44 6.67
N GLY A 241 10.43 -8.11 6.63
CA GLY A 241 11.65 -7.27 6.53
C GLY A 241 12.53 -7.56 5.30
N MET A 242 12.04 -8.31 4.30
CA MET A 242 12.82 -8.75 3.14
C MET A 242 12.83 -7.71 2.02
N ALA A 243 14.00 -7.48 1.42
CA ALA A 243 14.18 -6.51 0.32
C ALA A 243 13.61 -6.94 -1.05
N ASN A 244 13.20 -8.20 -1.24
CA ASN A 244 12.68 -8.70 -2.53
C ASN A 244 11.37 -9.50 -2.34
N THR A 245 10.27 -8.76 -2.32
CA THR A 245 8.95 -9.23 -1.84
C THR A 245 8.05 -9.83 -2.91
N ILE A 246 8.21 -9.44 -4.18
CA ILE A 246 7.39 -9.94 -5.30
C ILE A 246 7.74 -11.39 -5.66
N THR A 247 9.00 -11.80 -5.48
CA THR A 247 9.46 -13.18 -5.68
C THR A 247 9.09 -14.12 -4.54
N ALA A 248 8.96 -13.60 -3.32
CA ALA A 248 8.60 -14.38 -2.13
C ALA A 248 7.09 -14.66 -2.03
N LEU A 249 6.24 -13.80 -2.61
CA LEU A 249 4.78 -13.93 -2.55
C LEU A 249 4.18 -14.06 -3.97
N PRO A 250 4.10 -15.28 -4.51
CA PRO A 250 3.62 -15.48 -5.87
C PRO A 250 2.09 -15.29 -5.98
N PHE A 251 1.65 -14.57 -7.02
CA PHE A 251 0.23 -14.53 -7.39
C PHE A 251 -0.21 -15.90 -7.95
N THR A 252 -0.94 -16.65 -7.14
CA THR A 252 -1.37 -18.02 -7.45
C THR A 252 -2.88 -18.08 -7.64
N VAL A 253 -3.33 -18.52 -8.82
CA VAL A 253 -4.76 -18.69 -9.10
C VAL A 253 -5.14 -20.15 -8.93
N GLU A 254 -5.88 -20.46 -7.87
CA GLU A 254 -6.35 -21.81 -7.62
C GLU A 254 -7.51 -22.18 -8.55
N PRO A 255 -7.43 -23.28 -9.31
CA PRO A 255 -8.49 -23.71 -10.22
C PRO A 255 -9.85 -23.93 -9.53
N LEU A 256 -9.84 -24.35 -8.27
CA LEU A 256 -11.04 -24.55 -7.46
C LEU A 256 -11.82 -23.24 -7.28
N MET A 257 -11.13 -22.12 -7.03
CA MET A 257 -11.76 -20.81 -6.85
C MET A 257 -12.44 -20.33 -8.13
N LEU A 258 -11.83 -20.59 -9.29
CA LEU A 258 -12.44 -20.30 -10.59
C LEU A 258 -13.66 -21.19 -10.87
N LEU A 259 -13.59 -22.47 -10.53
CA LEU A 259 -14.70 -23.40 -10.66
C LEU A 259 -15.88 -22.98 -9.79
N VAL A 260 -15.63 -22.62 -8.52
CA VAL A 260 -16.66 -22.12 -7.60
C VAL A 260 -17.29 -20.84 -8.14
N ALA A 261 -16.49 -19.86 -8.60
CA ALA A 261 -17.01 -18.63 -9.19
C ALA A 261 -17.88 -18.90 -10.44
N ALA A 262 -17.45 -19.82 -11.31
CA ALA A 262 -18.19 -20.22 -12.50
C ALA A 262 -19.52 -20.92 -12.18
N VAL A 263 -19.50 -21.85 -11.21
CA VAL A 263 -20.70 -22.58 -10.76
C VAL A 263 -21.69 -21.62 -10.11
N VAL A 264 -21.22 -20.75 -9.21
CA VAL A 264 -22.07 -19.74 -8.57
C VAL A 264 -22.70 -18.82 -9.63
N GLY A 265 -21.91 -18.32 -10.58
CA GLY A 265 -22.42 -17.53 -11.70
C GLY A 265 -23.47 -18.26 -12.54
N MET A 266 -23.22 -19.52 -12.88
CA MET A 266 -24.14 -20.35 -13.66
C MET A 266 -25.45 -20.64 -12.91
N VAL A 267 -25.36 -20.99 -11.62
CA VAL A 267 -26.53 -21.25 -10.76
C VAL A 267 -27.42 -20.01 -10.68
N TRP A 268 -26.85 -18.81 -10.51
CA TRP A 268 -27.65 -17.59 -10.45
C TRP A 268 -28.30 -17.23 -11.77
N VAL A 269 -27.60 -17.37 -12.90
CA VAL A 269 -28.22 -17.18 -14.22
C VAL A 269 -29.37 -18.16 -14.43
N PHE A 270 -29.18 -19.43 -14.04
CA PHE A 270 -30.24 -20.43 -14.13
C PHE A 270 -31.45 -20.06 -13.27
N LEU A 271 -31.26 -19.75 -11.99
CA LEU A 271 -32.34 -19.37 -11.07
C LEU A 271 -33.05 -18.10 -11.53
N SER A 272 -32.32 -17.16 -12.12
CA SER A 272 -32.89 -15.94 -12.70
C SER A 272 -33.74 -16.20 -13.93
N ALA A 273 -33.19 -16.91 -14.92
CA ALA A 273 -33.91 -17.23 -16.15
C ALA A 273 -35.14 -18.11 -15.87
N TYR A 274 -35.01 -19.09 -14.96
CA TYR A 274 -36.10 -19.94 -14.51
C TYR A 274 -37.18 -19.14 -13.78
N GLY A 275 -36.78 -18.30 -12.83
CA GLY A 275 -37.69 -17.43 -12.08
C GLY A 275 -38.45 -16.45 -12.98
N VAL A 276 -37.83 -15.96 -14.05
CA VAL A 276 -38.50 -15.16 -15.09
C VAL A 276 -39.46 -16.01 -15.91
N GLY A 277 -39.03 -17.17 -16.40
CA GLY A 277 -39.90 -18.08 -17.16
C GLY A 277 -41.17 -18.44 -16.40
N MET A 278 -41.04 -18.78 -15.12
CA MET A 278 -42.17 -19.07 -14.24
C MET A 278 -43.14 -17.88 -14.09
N ARG A 279 -42.63 -16.65 -14.12
CA ARG A 279 -43.47 -15.44 -14.05
C ARG A 279 -44.24 -15.20 -15.35
N VAL A 280 -43.64 -15.51 -16.51
CA VAL A 280 -44.27 -15.36 -17.83
C VAL A 280 -45.46 -16.32 -17.96
N ILE A 281 -45.28 -17.60 -17.61
CA ILE A 281 -46.31 -18.62 -17.80
C ILE A 281 -47.50 -18.52 -16.83
N ARG A 282 -47.40 -17.69 -15.79
CA ARG A 282 -48.52 -17.42 -14.87
C ARG A 282 -49.65 -16.63 -15.53
N LYS A 283 -49.39 -15.95 -16.64
CA LYS A 283 -50.44 -15.28 -17.42
C LYS A 283 -51.05 -16.25 -18.41
N THR A 284 -52.36 -16.15 -18.63
CA THR A 284 -53.00 -16.98 -19.65
C THR A 284 -52.54 -16.57 -21.05
N PRO A 285 -52.54 -17.48 -22.05
CA PRO A 285 -52.14 -17.16 -23.42
C PRO A 285 -52.94 -15.97 -23.99
N MET A 286 -54.24 -15.92 -23.69
CA MET A 286 -55.12 -14.83 -24.11
C MET A 286 -54.77 -13.51 -23.42
N GLU A 287 -54.43 -13.51 -22.12
CA GLU A 287 -53.96 -12.29 -21.41
C GLU A 287 -52.64 -11.78 -22.00
N ALA A 288 -51.70 -12.68 -22.34
CA ALA A 288 -50.43 -12.34 -22.96
C ALA A 288 -50.60 -11.79 -24.40
N ILE A 289 -51.55 -12.32 -25.17
CA ILE A 289 -51.82 -11.89 -26.55
C ILE A 289 -52.59 -10.57 -26.61
N THR A 290 -53.62 -10.44 -25.78
CA THR A 290 -54.53 -9.27 -25.82
C THR A 290 -53.93 -8.04 -25.15
N ALA A 291 -52.88 -8.22 -24.33
CA ALA A 291 -52.25 -7.16 -23.55
C ALA A 291 -53.30 -6.30 -22.81
N ARG A 292 -54.39 -6.91 -22.29
CA ARG A 292 -55.40 -6.17 -21.52
C ARG A 292 -54.68 -5.40 -20.42
N GLU A 293 -54.75 -4.07 -20.49
CA GLU A 293 -54.22 -3.23 -19.43
C GLU A 293 -54.83 -3.70 -18.11
N ASN A 294 -53.97 -3.94 -17.12
CA ASN A 294 -54.41 -4.28 -15.77
C ASN A 294 -55.56 -3.33 -15.39
N ILE A 295 -56.69 -3.89 -14.95
CA ILE A 295 -57.85 -3.15 -14.46
C ILE A 295 -57.33 -2.00 -13.58
N VAL A 296 -57.54 -0.76 -14.04
CA VAL A 296 -57.00 0.44 -13.40
C VAL A 296 -57.62 0.53 -12.00
N LYS A 297 -56.91 0.06 -10.98
CA LYS A 297 -57.31 0.29 -9.59
C LYS A 297 -57.32 1.79 -9.37
N LYS A 298 -58.44 2.34 -8.88
CA LYS A 298 -58.54 3.76 -8.51
C LYS A 298 -57.40 4.11 -7.53
N VAL A 299 -56.48 4.97 -7.97
CA VAL A 299 -55.38 5.49 -7.14
C VAL A 299 -55.85 6.79 -6.49
N LYS A 300 -55.50 7.03 -5.21
CA LYS A 300 -55.86 8.26 -4.48
C LYS A 300 -55.43 9.53 -5.25
N LEU A 301 -56.27 10.56 -5.24
CA LEU A 301 -56.11 11.82 -5.99
C LEU A 301 -54.89 12.64 -5.54
N HIS A 302 -54.59 12.67 -4.24
CA HIS A 302 -53.52 13.48 -3.64
C HIS A 302 -52.29 12.63 -3.31
N THR A 303 -51.13 13.05 -3.81
CA THR A 303 -49.82 12.42 -3.56
C THR A 303 -48.83 13.49 -3.13
N LEU A 304 -47.87 13.14 -2.26
CA LEU A 304 -46.84 14.09 -1.79
C LEU A 304 -46.07 14.70 -2.97
N SER A 305 -45.70 13.89 -3.98
CA SER A 305 -45.07 14.42 -5.19
C SER A 305 -46.00 15.32 -6.01
N GLY A 306 -47.31 15.09 -5.99
CA GLY A 306 -48.29 15.99 -6.59
C GLY A 306 -48.41 17.33 -5.88
N LEU A 307 -48.20 17.35 -4.55
CA LEU A 307 -48.18 18.56 -3.74
C LEU A 307 -46.90 19.38 -3.98
N ILE A 308 -45.74 18.72 -4.10
CA ILE A 308 -44.43 19.38 -4.28
C ILE A 308 -44.17 19.78 -5.75
N PHE A 309 -44.56 18.94 -6.71
CA PHE A 309 -44.20 19.09 -8.12
C PHE A 309 -45.40 19.25 -9.07
N GLY A 310 -46.60 19.49 -8.52
CA GLY A 310 -47.82 19.72 -9.28
C GLY A 310 -48.25 18.52 -10.13
N VAL A 311 -48.79 18.80 -11.32
CA VAL A 311 -49.39 17.77 -12.20
C VAL A 311 -48.36 16.70 -12.62
N SER A 312 -47.14 17.09 -13.01
CA SER A 312 -46.07 16.14 -13.37
C SER A 312 -45.72 15.20 -12.22
N GLY A 313 -45.70 15.71 -10.99
CA GLY A 313 -45.45 14.88 -9.80
C GLY A 313 -46.59 13.95 -9.44
N SER A 314 -47.84 14.39 -9.63
CA SER A 314 -49.03 13.57 -9.43
C SER A 314 -49.07 12.40 -10.40
N ILE A 315 -48.76 12.65 -11.69
CA ILE A 315 -48.69 11.60 -12.72
C ILE A 315 -47.54 10.63 -12.40
N ALA A 316 -46.34 11.12 -12.06
CA ALA A 316 -45.20 10.29 -11.69
C ALA A 316 -45.52 9.34 -10.51
N SER A 317 -46.11 9.88 -9.42
CA SER A 317 -46.50 9.07 -8.25
C SER A 317 -47.59 8.04 -8.57
N ARG A 318 -48.53 8.37 -9.47
CA ARG A 318 -49.56 7.41 -9.92
C ARG A 318 -48.94 6.28 -10.74
N ASN A 319 -47.96 6.58 -11.59
CA ASN A 319 -47.24 5.60 -12.39
C ASN A 319 -46.46 4.60 -11.52
N ALA A 320 -45.71 5.08 -10.52
CA ALA A 320 -45.00 4.23 -9.56
C ALA A 320 -45.95 3.24 -8.85
N ARG A 321 -47.14 3.71 -8.47
CA ARG A 321 -48.17 2.87 -7.80
C ARG A 321 -48.89 1.92 -8.76
N ARG A 322 -49.09 2.31 -10.02
CA ARG A 322 -49.67 1.45 -11.06
C ARG A 322 -48.76 0.26 -11.35
N GLN A 323 -47.44 0.47 -11.37
CA GLN A 323 -46.44 -0.56 -11.61
C GLN A 323 -45.70 -0.98 -10.32
N LYS A 324 -46.43 -1.24 -9.22
CA LYS A 324 -45.86 -1.51 -7.88
C LYS A 324 -44.75 -2.56 -7.89
N LYS A 325 -44.93 -3.67 -8.63
CA LYS A 325 -43.94 -4.76 -8.69
C LYS A 325 -42.60 -4.28 -9.29
N ARG A 326 -42.66 -3.55 -10.40
CA ARG A 326 -41.47 -2.98 -11.05
C ARG A 326 -40.81 -1.93 -10.18
N PHE A 327 -41.61 -1.08 -9.52
CA PHE A 327 -41.11 -0.10 -8.57
C PHE A 327 -40.32 -0.78 -7.44
N VAL A 328 -40.89 -1.82 -6.82
CA VAL A 328 -40.24 -2.56 -5.73
C VAL A 328 -38.92 -3.22 -6.18
N ILE A 329 -38.90 -3.90 -7.33
CA ILE A 329 -37.68 -4.55 -7.84
C ILE A 329 -36.57 -3.52 -8.13
N THR A 330 -36.94 -2.38 -8.70
CA THR A 330 -36.01 -1.27 -8.99
C THR A 330 -35.41 -0.71 -7.71
N VAL A 331 -36.27 -0.40 -6.73
CA VAL A 331 -35.84 0.13 -5.43
C VAL A 331 -34.95 -0.88 -4.72
N LEU A 332 -35.32 -2.16 -4.66
CA LEU A 332 -34.55 -3.19 -3.98
C LEU A 332 -33.16 -3.35 -4.61
N THR A 333 -33.06 -3.34 -5.94
CA THR A 333 -31.74 -3.49 -6.60
C THR A 333 -30.85 -2.27 -6.37
N LEU A 334 -31.41 -1.05 -6.44
CA LEU A 334 -30.67 0.18 -6.10
C LEU A 334 -30.26 0.19 -4.63
N THR A 335 -31.15 -0.23 -3.73
CA THR A 335 -30.86 -0.34 -2.30
C THR A 335 -29.65 -1.22 -2.07
N VAL A 336 -29.61 -2.42 -2.67
CA VAL A 336 -28.49 -3.33 -2.47
C VAL A 336 -27.18 -2.75 -2.98
N SER A 337 -27.17 -2.11 -4.15
CA SER A 337 -25.97 -1.47 -4.68
C SER A 337 -25.48 -0.29 -3.84
N ILE A 338 -26.39 0.60 -3.42
CA ILE A 338 -26.06 1.76 -2.57
C ILE A 338 -25.57 1.28 -1.19
N THR A 339 -26.22 0.27 -0.62
CA THR A 339 -25.84 -0.34 0.67
C THR A 339 -24.47 -0.99 0.58
N LEU A 340 -24.20 -1.81 -0.45
CA LEU A 340 -22.88 -2.44 -0.65
C LEU A 340 -21.78 -1.38 -0.79
N PHE A 341 -21.98 -0.36 -1.62
CA PHE A 341 -21.02 0.74 -1.78
C PHE A 341 -20.71 1.45 -0.45
N ALA A 342 -21.75 1.71 0.35
CA ALA A 342 -21.58 2.34 1.66
C ALA A 342 -20.86 1.43 2.65
N LEU A 343 -21.25 0.16 2.76
CA LEU A 343 -20.63 -0.81 3.66
C LEU A 343 -19.14 -1.03 3.38
N PHE A 344 -18.76 -1.21 2.11
CA PHE A 344 -17.34 -1.38 1.76
C PHE A 344 -16.53 -0.14 2.10
N SER A 345 -17.07 1.04 1.82
CA SER A 345 -16.40 2.31 2.17
C SER A 345 -16.24 2.47 3.68
N THR A 346 -17.26 2.10 4.48
CA THR A 346 -17.19 2.12 5.94
C THR A 346 -16.20 1.09 6.47
N LEU A 347 -16.21 -0.13 5.94
CA LEU A 347 -15.25 -1.17 6.30
C LEU A 347 -13.81 -0.69 6.13
N THR A 348 -13.50 0.03 5.04
CA THR A 348 -12.16 0.61 4.84
C THR A 348 -11.79 1.60 5.93
N VAL A 349 -12.68 2.53 6.28
CA VAL A 349 -12.42 3.52 7.33
C VAL A 349 -12.30 2.85 8.70
N SER A 350 -13.11 1.83 8.97
CA SER A 350 -13.01 1.05 10.20
C SER A 350 -11.73 0.22 10.28
N VAL A 351 -11.30 -0.41 9.18
CA VAL A 351 -10.03 -1.13 9.11
C VAL A 351 -8.86 -0.17 9.30
N GLU A 352 -8.88 0.99 8.66
CA GLU A 352 -7.90 2.06 8.89
C GLU A 352 -7.87 2.45 10.37
N HIS A 353 -9.01 2.80 10.97
CA HIS A 353 -9.05 3.21 12.37
C HIS A 353 -8.58 2.10 13.32
N SER A 354 -9.01 0.86 13.09
CA SER A 354 -8.58 -0.29 13.91
C SER A 354 -7.08 -0.58 13.76
N ILE A 355 -6.52 -0.49 12.54
CA ILE A 355 -5.10 -0.70 12.31
C ILE A 355 -4.29 0.46 12.91
N THR A 356 -4.69 1.71 12.70
CA THR A 356 -4.04 2.89 13.31
C THR A 356 -4.08 2.81 14.83
N ASN A 357 -5.23 2.50 15.42
CA ASN A 357 -5.32 2.34 16.87
C ASN A 357 -4.52 1.13 17.37
N PHE A 358 -4.50 0.02 16.62
CA PHE A 358 -3.68 -1.14 16.95
C PHE A 358 -2.18 -0.81 16.90
N ILE A 359 -1.75 0.01 15.94
CA ILE A 359 -0.37 0.49 15.86
C ILE A 359 -0.05 1.41 17.01
N ASN A 360 -0.85 2.45 17.24
CA ASN A 360 -0.65 3.37 18.35
C ASN A 360 -0.68 2.66 19.71
N PHE A 361 -1.27 1.45 19.75
CA PHE A 361 -1.34 0.61 20.92
C PHE A 361 -0.19 -0.41 21.05
N ASN A 362 0.26 -1.07 19.95
CA ASN A 362 1.31 -2.10 19.98
C ASN A 362 2.72 -1.59 19.67
N LEU A 363 2.83 -0.43 19.05
CA LEU A 363 4.10 0.29 18.93
C LEU A 363 4.12 1.34 20.04
N MET A 364 5.29 1.58 20.61
CA MET A 364 5.51 2.67 21.57
C MET A 364 4.89 3.96 21.02
N GLU A 365 4.33 4.82 21.90
CA GLU A 365 3.79 6.12 21.46
C GLU A 365 4.81 6.91 20.63
N SER A 366 6.11 6.72 20.90
CA SER A 366 7.20 7.31 20.16
C SER A 366 7.42 6.68 18.77
N ASP A 367 7.95 7.49 17.85
CA ASP A 367 8.35 7.06 16.52
C ASP A 367 9.70 6.33 16.54
N PHE A 368 10.57 6.68 17.49
CA PHE A 368 11.85 6.02 17.71
C PHE A 368 12.06 5.75 19.20
N SER A 369 12.81 4.70 19.49
CA SER A 369 13.49 4.52 20.78
C SER A 369 14.98 4.37 20.50
N ALA A 370 15.77 5.11 21.26
CA ALA A 370 17.20 5.22 21.10
C ALA A 370 17.87 5.02 22.46
N ASP A 371 18.74 4.03 22.57
CA ASP A 371 19.60 3.86 23.73
C ASP A 371 20.77 4.83 23.59
N LEU A 372 20.92 5.71 24.57
CA LEU A 372 22.03 6.64 24.73
C LEU A 372 23.05 5.95 25.62
N ILE A 373 24.05 5.30 25.01
CA ILE A 373 25.03 4.51 25.76
C ILE A 373 25.90 5.46 26.59
N SER A 374 25.85 5.34 27.92
CA SER A 374 26.69 6.14 28.84
C SER A 374 28.16 5.74 28.86
N HIS A 375 28.47 4.59 28.26
CA HIS A 375 29.82 4.06 28.21
C HIS A 375 30.52 4.57 26.96
N ASN A 376 31.16 5.72 27.07
CA ASN A 376 32.25 6.01 26.15
C ASN A 376 33.59 6.09 26.84
N TYR A 377 34.55 5.34 26.27
CA TYR A 377 36.00 5.52 26.38
C TYR A 377 36.46 6.97 26.14
N LYS A 378 35.57 7.83 25.62
CA LYS A 378 35.82 9.21 25.17
C LYS A 378 35.16 10.32 26.01
N GLY A 379 34.32 10.00 27.00
CA GLY A 379 33.82 10.98 28.00
C GLY A 379 32.73 11.98 27.54
N THR A 380 31.89 11.64 26.57
CA THR A 380 30.67 12.40 26.22
C THR A 380 29.52 12.04 27.18
N SER A 381 28.78 13.04 27.68
CA SER A 381 27.61 12.83 28.55
C SER A 381 26.38 12.54 27.68
N TYR A 382 25.48 11.66 28.12
CA TYR A 382 24.17 11.45 27.45
C TYR A 382 23.38 12.78 27.29
N GLU A 383 23.67 13.77 28.15
CA GLU A 383 23.13 15.12 28.09
C GLU A 383 23.52 15.89 26.81
N ASP A 384 24.71 15.63 26.25
CA ASP A 384 25.18 16.27 25.02
C ASP A 384 24.38 15.76 23.81
N SER A 385 24.22 14.44 23.71
CA SER A 385 23.40 13.80 22.67
C SER A 385 21.93 14.23 22.76
N LEU A 386 21.39 14.35 23.98
CA LEU A 386 20.03 14.87 24.18
C LEU A 386 19.87 16.32 23.73
N LYS A 387 20.89 17.16 23.97
CA LYS A 387 20.87 18.55 23.52
C LYS A 387 20.87 18.63 21.99
N GLU A 388 21.67 17.81 21.32
CA GLU A 388 21.70 17.73 19.86
C GLU A 388 20.36 17.26 19.28
N ILE A 389 19.74 16.24 19.88
CA ILE A 389 18.39 15.78 19.53
C ILE A 389 17.37 16.92 19.68
N ALA A 390 17.40 17.65 20.80
CA ALA A 390 16.47 18.75 21.07
C ALA A 390 16.67 19.94 20.13
N GLU A 391 17.91 20.27 19.78
CA GLU A 391 18.25 21.38 18.87
C GLU A 391 18.02 21.03 17.39
N SER A 392 17.92 19.74 17.04
CA SER A 392 17.70 19.27 15.66
C SER A 392 16.41 19.81 15.02
N GLY A 393 15.38 20.09 15.83
CA GLY A 393 14.04 20.43 15.35
C GLY A 393 13.34 19.30 14.59
N LEU A 394 13.87 18.07 14.61
CA LEU A 394 13.27 16.89 13.96
C LEU A 394 12.26 16.17 14.85
N PHE A 395 12.37 16.37 16.17
CA PHE A 395 11.52 15.76 17.17
C PHE A 395 10.75 16.82 17.95
N LYS A 396 9.47 16.55 18.16
CA LYS A 396 8.56 17.46 18.88
C LYS A 396 8.48 17.09 20.36
N ASP A 397 8.41 15.79 20.64
CA ASP A 397 8.32 15.27 21.99
C ASP A 397 9.50 14.34 22.24
N ILE A 398 10.26 14.62 23.32
CA ILE A 398 11.47 13.91 23.71
C ILE A 398 11.26 13.38 25.12
N GLY A 399 10.88 12.11 25.22
CA GLY A 399 10.82 11.40 26.49
C GLY A 399 12.19 10.82 26.85
N ILE A 400 12.58 10.89 28.11
CA ILE A 400 13.86 10.35 28.57
C ILE A 400 13.60 9.51 29.82
N ILE A 401 14.13 8.29 29.81
CA ILE A 401 14.26 7.45 31.00
C ILE A 401 15.75 7.27 31.26
N VAL A 402 16.21 7.62 32.45
CA VAL A 402 17.56 7.30 32.91
C VAL A 402 17.43 6.23 33.97
N SER A 403 17.80 5.00 33.61
CA SER A 403 17.66 3.81 34.44
C SER A 403 18.96 3.53 35.18
N LYS A 404 18.86 3.03 36.41
CA LYS A 404 20.00 2.60 37.22
C LYS A 404 19.78 1.22 37.80
N ASP A 405 20.78 0.36 37.65
CA ASP A 405 20.82 -0.96 38.26
C ASP A 405 20.92 -0.87 39.79
N VAL A 406 19.93 -1.43 40.49
CA VAL A 406 19.92 -1.61 41.94
C VAL A 406 19.61 -3.07 42.30
N TYR A 407 20.07 -3.54 43.45
CA TYR A 407 19.90 -4.92 43.89
C TYR A 407 19.30 -4.92 45.29
N VAL A 408 18.42 -5.88 45.62
CA VAL A 408 18.00 -6.05 47.02
C VAL A 408 19.13 -6.74 47.79
N SER A 409 19.51 -6.21 48.95
CA SER A 409 20.54 -6.82 49.81
C SER A 409 20.19 -8.29 50.07
N ASP A 410 21.17 -9.18 49.99
CA ASP A 410 21.01 -10.64 50.08
C ASP A 410 20.28 -11.37 48.93
N SER A 411 19.83 -10.69 47.87
CA SER A 411 19.26 -11.32 46.68
C SER A 411 20.17 -11.21 45.45
N SER A 412 20.18 -12.22 44.57
CA SER A 412 20.87 -12.16 43.28
C SER A 412 20.07 -11.45 42.19
N GLN A 413 18.98 -10.74 42.55
CA GLN A 413 18.04 -10.15 41.58
C GLN A 413 18.34 -8.66 41.36
N THR A 414 18.24 -8.24 40.10
CA THR A 414 18.50 -6.87 39.64
C THR A 414 17.17 -6.15 39.44
N PHE A 415 17.11 -4.90 39.85
CA PHE A 415 15.97 -4.00 39.71
C PHE A 415 16.45 -2.65 39.16
N TYR A 416 15.51 -1.82 38.72
CA TYR A 416 15.83 -0.54 38.09
C TYR A 416 15.17 0.62 38.85
N THR A 417 15.93 1.68 39.08
CA THR A 417 15.39 3.00 39.44
C THR A 417 15.48 3.94 38.26
N ASP A 418 14.34 4.51 37.91
CA ASP A 418 14.16 5.26 36.68
C ASP A 418 13.95 6.74 37.01
N TYR A 419 14.83 7.61 36.53
CA TYR A 419 14.54 9.03 36.45
C TYR A 419 13.84 9.31 35.13
N VAL A 420 12.76 10.10 35.18
CA VAL A 420 11.95 10.42 34.02
C VAL A 420 11.80 11.93 33.92
N ASN A 421 11.94 12.50 32.72
CA ASN A 421 11.72 13.94 32.51
C ASN A 421 10.23 14.32 32.61
N LYS A 422 9.95 15.59 32.91
CA LYS A 422 8.58 16.11 33.13
C LYS A 422 7.57 15.68 32.05
N GLU A 423 7.93 15.87 30.78
CA GLU A 423 7.05 15.58 29.65
C GLU A 423 6.66 14.10 29.57
N TYR A 424 7.61 13.19 29.82
CA TYR A 424 7.34 11.76 29.83
C TYR A 424 6.64 11.32 31.13
N TYR A 425 6.92 11.97 32.26
CA TYR A 425 6.22 11.71 33.52
C TYR A 425 4.72 12.00 33.43
N GLU A 426 4.35 13.17 32.92
CA GLU A 426 2.94 13.56 32.71
C GLU A 426 2.25 12.62 31.70
N ARG A 427 2.99 12.15 30.70
CA ARG A 427 2.52 11.16 29.72
C ARG A 427 2.21 9.81 30.39
N LEU A 428 3.12 9.30 31.21
CA LEU A 428 3.00 8.01 31.90
C LEU A 428 1.92 8.01 33.00
N PHE A 429 1.85 9.04 33.84
CA PHE A 429 1.00 9.02 35.05
C PHE A 429 -0.26 9.90 34.95
N GLY A 430 -0.37 10.75 33.92
CA GLY A 430 -1.54 11.60 33.69
C GLY A 430 -1.58 12.87 34.53
N ASP A 431 -2.75 13.52 34.54
CA ASP A 431 -2.90 14.91 35.03
C ASP A 431 -2.99 15.03 36.57
N ASP A 432 -3.19 13.93 37.31
CA ASP A 432 -3.37 13.93 38.79
C ASP A 432 -2.75 12.69 39.46
N PRO A 433 -1.41 12.53 39.41
CA PRO A 433 -0.70 11.45 40.10
C PRO A 433 -0.64 11.71 41.62
N GLU A 434 -0.54 10.63 42.42
CA GLU A 434 -0.44 10.71 43.89
C GLU A 434 0.77 11.53 44.35
N VAL A 435 1.86 11.50 43.57
CA VAL A 435 3.03 12.36 43.72
C VAL A 435 3.15 13.18 42.43
N SER A 436 3.14 14.51 42.54
CA SER A 436 3.32 15.38 41.38
C SER A 436 4.77 15.31 40.85
N TYR A 437 5.00 15.70 39.59
CA TYR A 437 6.36 15.76 39.06
C TYR A 437 7.22 16.74 39.86
N GLU A 438 6.65 17.88 40.25
CA GLU A 438 7.33 18.89 41.06
C GLU A 438 7.73 18.33 42.42
N GLU A 439 6.86 17.58 43.08
CA GLU A 439 7.14 16.92 44.36
C GLU A 439 8.20 15.81 44.22
N LEU A 440 8.16 15.05 43.14
CA LEU A 440 9.20 14.07 42.81
C LEU A 440 10.55 14.76 42.56
N ALA A 441 10.58 15.83 41.76
CA ALA A 441 11.80 16.56 41.45
C ALA A 441 12.42 17.25 42.68
N GLU A 442 11.60 17.86 43.55
CA GLU A 442 12.04 18.49 44.80
C GLU A 442 12.65 17.50 45.79
N THR A 443 12.29 16.23 45.69
CA THR A 443 12.81 15.15 46.54
C THR A 443 13.99 14.40 45.91
N GLY A 444 14.54 14.86 44.77
CA GLY A 444 15.62 14.13 44.08
C GLY A 444 15.14 12.83 43.45
N GLY A 445 13.88 12.82 43.00
CA GLY A 445 13.06 11.63 42.88
C GLY A 445 13.35 10.72 41.70
N TYR A 446 13.37 9.43 42.01
CA TYR A 446 13.42 8.31 41.07
C TYR A 446 12.14 7.49 41.21
N ILE A 447 11.82 6.75 40.16
CA ILE A 447 10.71 5.84 40.10
C ILE A 447 11.27 4.43 40.25
N LEU A 448 10.92 3.75 41.34
CA LEU A 448 11.25 2.34 41.51
C LEU A 448 10.20 1.50 40.77
N ASN A 449 10.65 0.77 39.74
CA ASN A 449 9.79 -0.10 38.95
C ASN A 449 9.47 -1.39 39.72
N THR A 450 8.18 -1.65 39.97
CA THR A 450 7.73 -2.87 40.67
C THR A 450 6.86 -3.81 39.82
N SER A 451 6.79 -3.62 38.49
CA SER A 451 5.85 -4.35 37.62
C SER A 451 6.28 -5.77 37.20
N SER A 452 7.48 -6.22 37.57
CA SER A 452 8.03 -7.51 37.10
C SER A 452 7.61 -8.72 37.95
N SER A 453 7.80 -9.93 37.42
CA SER A 453 7.62 -11.23 38.13
C SER A 453 8.43 -11.37 39.43
N TYR A 454 9.29 -10.40 39.71
CA TYR A 454 10.14 -10.31 40.90
C TYR A 454 9.49 -9.50 42.06
N TYR A 455 8.28 -8.95 41.86
CA TYR A 455 7.51 -8.15 42.83
C TYR A 455 7.49 -8.70 44.26
N LYS A 456 7.32 -10.03 44.42
CA LYS A 456 7.25 -10.67 45.74
C LYS A 456 8.53 -10.53 46.57
N ALA A 457 9.69 -10.35 45.92
CA ALA A 457 10.97 -10.21 46.61
C ALA A 457 11.18 -8.80 47.17
N ILE A 458 10.69 -7.76 46.48
CA ILE A 458 10.75 -6.37 46.97
C ILE A 458 9.70 -6.14 48.06
N GLU A 459 8.47 -6.65 47.88
CA GLU A 459 7.37 -6.42 48.82
C GLU A 459 7.69 -6.92 50.25
N SER A 460 8.50 -7.99 50.38
CA SER A 460 8.96 -8.48 51.68
C SER A 460 10.00 -7.60 52.38
N GLU A 461 10.71 -6.75 51.63
CA GLU A 461 11.79 -5.89 52.13
C GLU A 461 11.35 -4.44 52.41
N ILE A 462 10.13 -4.07 51.99
CA ILE A 462 9.55 -2.76 52.30
C ILE A 462 9.10 -2.73 53.77
N ASN A 463 9.85 -2.03 54.62
CA ASN A 463 9.53 -1.83 56.04
C ASN A 463 9.22 -0.34 56.31
N ASN A 464 8.02 -0.04 56.81
CA ASN A 464 7.60 1.31 57.25
C ASN A 464 7.95 2.45 56.26
N ASN A 465 7.54 2.34 55.00
CA ASN A 465 7.81 3.31 53.92
C ASN A 465 9.29 3.49 53.56
N SER A 466 10.15 2.52 53.84
CA SER A 466 11.53 2.52 53.37
C SER A 466 11.90 1.16 52.76
N VAL A 467 12.86 1.14 51.84
CA VAL A 467 13.39 -0.07 51.23
C VAL A 467 14.93 -0.06 51.29
N GLN A 468 15.52 -1.17 51.72
CA GLN A 468 16.97 -1.35 51.66
C GLN A 468 17.36 -1.97 50.33
N ILE A 469 18.27 -1.32 49.61
CA ILE A 469 18.84 -1.84 48.36
C ILE A 469 20.35 -1.60 48.36
N ALA A 470 21.09 -2.52 47.77
CA ALA A 470 22.51 -2.41 47.50
C ALA A 470 22.75 -1.99 46.04
N THR A 471 23.69 -1.09 45.83
CA THR A 471 24.21 -0.75 44.49
C THR A 471 25.55 -1.45 44.29
N LYS A 472 25.82 -1.86 43.04
CA LYS A 472 27.16 -2.32 42.63
C LYS A 472 27.91 -1.14 42.05
N TYR A 473 28.94 -0.70 42.74
CA TYR A 473 29.88 0.30 42.24
C TYR A 473 31.01 -0.42 41.50
N ARG A 474 31.15 -0.18 40.20
CA ARG A 474 32.33 -0.66 39.44
C ARG A 474 33.35 0.46 39.35
N ASN A 475 34.49 0.26 40.01
CA ASN A 475 35.62 1.15 39.83
C ASN A 475 36.48 0.63 38.68
N ILE A 476 36.47 1.35 37.56
CA ILE A 476 37.32 1.05 36.42
C ILE A 476 38.63 1.80 36.61
N ASP A 477 39.71 1.04 36.83
CA ASP A 477 41.06 1.58 36.89
C ASP A 477 41.47 2.13 35.52
N LYS A 478 41.42 3.47 35.39
CA LYS A 478 41.67 4.18 34.13
C LYS A 478 43.05 3.89 33.53
N ASP A 479 44.01 3.48 34.36
CA ASP A 479 45.38 3.17 33.92
C ASP A 479 45.49 1.77 33.27
N LYS A 480 44.44 0.94 33.34
CA LYS A 480 44.36 -0.40 32.72
C LYS A 480 43.57 -0.43 31.40
N ILE A 481 42.94 0.69 31.05
CA ILE A 481 42.16 0.90 29.83
C ILE A 481 43.14 0.98 28.65
N THR A 482 43.01 0.08 27.66
CA THR A 482 43.80 0.10 26.41
C THR A 482 42.88 0.27 25.21
N GLU A 483 43.36 0.88 24.12
CA GLU A 483 42.55 1.22 22.92
C GLU A 483 41.79 0.04 22.28
N ASN A 484 42.12 -1.22 22.62
CA ASN A 484 41.53 -2.42 22.01
C ASN A 484 40.72 -3.30 22.99
N MET A 485 40.45 -2.86 24.22
CA MET A 485 39.63 -3.64 25.17
C MET A 485 38.14 -3.53 24.81
N ASP A 486 37.44 -4.67 24.71
CA ASP A 486 35.98 -4.68 24.53
C ASP A 486 35.23 -4.52 25.87
N TRP A 487 33.90 -4.38 25.81
CA TRP A 487 33.07 -4.20 27.00
C TRP A 487 33.18 -5.37 27.99
N ILE A 488 33.42 -6.59 27.50
CA ILE A 488 33.57 -7.81 28.32
C ILE A 488 34.92 -7.76 29.06
N ASP A 489 35.97 -7.26 28.41
CA ASP A 489 37.29 -7.11 29.01
C ASP A 489 37.31 -6.01 30.09
N LEU A 490 36.60 -4.89 29.87
CA LEU A 490 36.36 -3.87 30.88
C LEU A 490 35.53 -4.37 32.05
N TYR A 491 34.46 -5.11 31.74
CA TYR A 491 33.60 -5.75 32.74
C TYR A 491 34.42 -6.66 33.66
N ARG A 492 35.34 -7.43 33.08
CA ARG A 492 36.26 -8.32 33.82
C ARG A 492 37.37 -7.58 34.58
N ALA A 493 37.77 -6.39 34.14
CA ALA A 493 38.83 -5.58 34.75
C ALA A 493 38.35 -4.66 35.89
N SER A 494 37.02 -4.48 36.03
CA SER A 494 36.41 -3.61 37.04
C SER A 494 36.43 -4.22 38.45
N GLU A 495 36.75 -3.41 39.46
CA GLU A 495 36.55 -3.79 40.87
C GLU A 495 35.11 -3.48 41.27
N VAL A 496 34.39 -4.47 41.79
CA VAL A 496 32.98 -4.31 42.23
C VAL A 496 32.94 -4.10 43.74
N GLU A 497 32.52 -2.92 44.17
CA GLU A 497 32.21 -2.59 45.57
C GLU A 497 30.69 -2.53 45.74
N ASN A 498 30.13 -3.31 46.68
CA ASN A 498 28.71 -3.22 47.02
C ASN A 498 28.50 -2.16 48.10
N LYS A 499 27.57 -1.23 47.90
CA LYS A 499 27.16 -0.25 48.91
C LYS A 499 25.69 -0.39 49.21
N GLU A 500 25.36 -0.50 50.49
CA GLU A 500 23.97 -0.56 50.97
C GLU A 500 23.40 0.84 51.18
N HIS A 501 22.14 1.01 50.77
CA HIS A 501 21.41 2.26 50.80
C HIS A 501 19.99 2.00 51.32
N THR A 502 19.41 2.98 52.01
CA THR A 502 18.00 2.95 52.44
C THR A 502 17.27 4.09 51.74
N PHE A 503 16.22 3.78 51.01
CA PHE A 503 15.42 4.74 50.26
C PHE A 503 14.05 4.93 50.92
N ASP A 504 13.62 6.18 51.06
CA ASP A 504 12.29 6.52 51.57
C ASP A 504 11.28 6.54 50.41
N ILE A 505 10.18 5.81 50.56
CA ILE A 505 9.05 5.79 49.64
C ILE A 505 8.11 6.94 49.99
N ILE A 506 7.96 7.89 49.07
CA ILE A 506 7.17 9.12 49.28
C ILE A 506 5.74 9.01 48.73
N GLY A 507 5.46 8.06 47.86
CA GLY A 507 4.10 7.78 47.38
C GLY A 507 4.05 6.73 46.28
N LYS A 508 2.84 6.29 45.93
CA LYS A 508 2.61 5.27 44.91
C LYS A 508 2.09 5.89 43.61
N LEU A 509 2.79 5.63 42.52
CA LEU A 509 2.41 6.07 41.19
C LEU A 509 1.69 4.95 40.46
N LYS A 510 0.62 5.31 39.75
CA LYS A 510 -0.17 4.37 38.95
C LYS A 510 -0.12 4.80 37.49
N GLY A 511 0.54 4.01 36.65
CA GLY A 511 0.66 4.32 35.22
C GLY A 511 -0.69 4.30 34.49
N LYS A 512 -0.81 5.10 33.42
CA LYS A 512 -1.76 4.85 32.33
C LYS A 512 -1.39 3.49 31.73
N THR A 513 -2.39 2.66 31.48
CA THR A 513 -2.26 1.26 31.06
C THR A 513 -1.21 1.02 29.96
N GLY A 514 -0.28 0.08 30.23
CA GLY A 514 0.46 -0.72 29.24
C GLY A 514 1.77 -0.13 28.72
N LEU A 515 2.84 -0.16 29.52
CA LEU A 515 4.19 -0.03 29.00
C LEU A 515 4.58 -1.35 28.31
N MET A 516 4.81 -1.28 27.00
CA MET A 516 5.39 -2.38 26.22
C MET A 516 6.90 -2.38 26.44
N VAL A 517 7.43 -3.38 27.15
CA VAL A 517 8.88 -3.65 27.19
C VAL A 517 9.14 -4.83 26.24
N ASN A 518 9.99 -4.62 25.23
CA ASN A 518 10.43 -5.66 24.27
C ASN A 518 9.29 -6.42 23.56
N GLY A 519 8.22 -5.73 23.18
CA GLY A 519 7.15 -6.32 22.37
C GLY A 519 6.26 -7.34 23.11
N GLN A 520 6.37 -7.46 24.44
CA GLN A 520 5.41 -8.23 25.25
C GLN A 520 4.49 -7.28 26.04
N LEU A 521 3.19 -7.56 25.95
CA LEU A 521 2.17 -6.93 26.79
C LEU A 521 2.40 -7.36 28.24
N VAL A 522 3.04 -6.51 29.04
CA VAL A 522 3.08 -6.72 30.50
C VAL A 522 1.75 -6.23 31.06
N GLY A 523 0.79 -7.14 31.11
CA GLY A 523 -0.49 -6.93 31.77
C GLY A 523 -0.30 -6.85 33.28
N ALA A 524 -0.05 -5.66 33.80
CA ALA A 524 -0.38 -5.28 35.16
C ALA A 524 -0.70 -3.79 35.19
N ILE A 525 -1.51 -3.36 36.16
CA ILE A 525 -1.49 -1.97 36.58
C ILE A 525 -0.12 -1.77 37.20
N ASP A 526 0.83 -1.22 36.45
CA ASP A 526 2.16 -0.98 36.97
C ASP A 526 2.05 0.05 38.10
N THR A 527 2.14 -0.43 39.33
CA THR A 527 2.37 0.42 40.50
C THR A 527 3.86 0.68 40.57
N TYR A 528 4.24 1.94 40.65
CA TYR A 528 5.60 2.36 40.88
C TYR A 528 5.69 3.06 42.23
N ASN A 529 6.86 3.06 42.84
CA ASN A 529 7.09 3.81 44.07
C ASN A 529 7.99 5.01 43.75
N ALA A 530 7.55 6.21 44.10
CA ALA A 530 8.41 7.38 44.10
C ALA A 530 9.36 7.27 45.30
N VAL A 531 10.66 7.42 45.06
CA VAL A 531 11.70 7.31 46.11
C VAL A 531 12.59 8.55 46.15
N LYS A 532 12.99 8.95 47.37
CA LYS A 532 13.88 10.09 47.65
C LYS A 532 15.34 9.64 47.77
N ASP A 533 16.29 10.33 47.12
CA ASP A 533 17.74 10.10 47.32
C ASP A 533 18.66 11.30 46.98
N ASP A 534 19.79 11.38 47.71
CA ASP A 534 20.84 12.40 47.54
C ASP A 534 22.15 11.83 46.91
N TYR A 535 22.25 10.53 46.67
CA TYR A 535 23.52 9.81 46.41
C TYR A 535 23.80 9.50 44.93
N TYR A 536 22.79 9.57 44.08
CA TYR A 536 22.80 9.13 42.69
C TYR A 536 23.76 9.82 41.69
N SER A 537 24.62 10.74 42.10
CA SER A 537 25.46 11.56 41.22
C SER A 537 26.71 10.87 40.62
N ASN A 538 27.03 9.62 41.01
CA ASN A 538 28.33 8.98 40.68
C ASN A 538 28.23 7.53 40.13
N PHE A 539 27.13 7.14 39.47
CA PHE A 539 26.91 5.75 39.00
C PHE A 539 26.73 5.64 37.47
N ASP A 540 27.02 4.45 36.94
CA ASP A 540 26.69 4.07 35.56
C ASP A 540 25.17 4.16 35.36
N VAL A 541 24.77 4.86 34.31
CA VAL A 541 23.37 5.16 33.97
C VAL A 541 23.07 4.68 32.57
N ASP A 542 21.96 3.99 32.37
CA ASP A 542 21.48 3.69 31.01
C ASP A 542 20.36 4.67 30.68
N ALA A 543 20.63 5.56 29.71
CA ALA A 543 19.64 6.53 29.26
C ALA A 543 18.94 6.00 28.00
N VAL A 544 17.63 5.91 28.02
CA VAL A 544 16.80 5.57 26.86
C VAL A 544 15.97 6.78 26.49
N CYS A 545 16.02 7.15 25.23
CA CYS A 545 15.25 8.26 24.68
C CYS A 545 14.10 7.75 23.82
N PHE A 546 12.93 8.37 23.99
CA PHE A 546 11.70 8.11 23.25
C PHE A 546 11.36 9.34 22.43
N LEU A 547 11.39 9.21 21.11
CA LEU A 547 11.39 10.36 20.21
C LEU A 547 10.18 10.33 19.29
N SER A 548 9.43 11.43 19.26
CA SER A 548 8.28 11.60 18.35
C SER A 548 8.61 12.63 17.29
N ALA A 549 8.51 12.27 16.01
CA ALA A 549 8.89 13.13 14.90
C ALA A 549 7.93 14.34 14.77
N VAL A 550 8.44 15.49 14.35
CA VAL A 550 7.63 16.72 14.17
C VAL A 550 6.51 16.54 13.14
N ASN A 551 6.69 15.66 12.16
CA ASN A 551 5.73 15.37 11.08
C ASN A 551 4.82 14.16 11.39
N GLU A 552 4.35 14.03 12.63
CA GLU A 552 3.48 12.93 13.05
C GLU A 552 2.23 12.84 12.16
N GLY A 553 2.05 11.72 11.46
CA GLY A 553 0.94 11.49 10.52
C GLY A 553 1.27 11.67 9.03
N ASP A 554 2.43 12.24 8.69
CA ASP A 554 3.00 12.29 7.33
C ASP A 554 4.25 11.40 7.27
N TYR A 555 4.01 10.10 7.45
CA TYR A 555 5.04 9.08 7.41
C TYR A 555 5.47 8.85 5.95
N ASN A 556 6.71 9.20 5.62
CA ASN A 556 7.25 9.01 4.28
C ASN A 556 8.76 8.70 4.33
N ALA A 557 9.27 8.17 3.22
CA ALA A 557 10.67 7.77 3.11
C ALA A 557 11.64 8.95 3.32
N GLN A 558 11.26 10.15 2.87
CA GLN A 558 12.07 11.35 2.97
C GLN A 558 12.33 11.76 4.42
N ASN A 559 11.25 11.87 5.21
CA ASN A 559 11.29 12.23 6.62
C ASN A 559 11.99 11.13 7.43
N TYR A 560 11.74 9.86 7.12
CA TYR A 560 12.46 8.75 7.74
C TYR A 560 13.97 8.87 7.50
N LYS A 561 14.38 9.08 6.24
CA LYS A 561 15.78 9.24 5.85
C LYS A 561 16.43 10.44 6.55
N LYS A 562 15.77 11.61 6.58
CA LYS A 562 16.25 12.81 7.32
C LYS A 562 16.55 12.49 8.80
N ILE A 563 15.68 11.71 9.44
CA ILE A 563 15.83 11.34 10.85
C ILE A 563 16.96 10.32 11.05
N ILE A 564 17.03 9.29 10.21
CA ILE A 564 18.09 8.27 10.27
C ILE A 564 19.46 8.89 9.94
N ASP A 565 19.54 9.75 8.93
CA ASP A 565 20.76 10.50 8.59
C ASP A 565 21.19 11.38 9.78
N PHE A 566 20.25 12.05 10.47
CA PHE A 566 20.56 12.79 11.69
C PHE A 566 21.21 11.92 12.78
N PHE A 567 20.63 10.76 13.10
CA PHE A 567 21.23 9.83 14.07
C PHE A 567 22.62 9.36 13.64
N ASN A 568 22.77 8.98 12.37
CA ASN A 568 24.05 8.49 11.84
C ASN A 568 25.14 9.58 11.78
N GLU A 569 24.76 10.84 11.56
CA GLU A 569 25.70 11.96 11.35
C GLU A 569 26.08 12.70 12.63
N HIS A 570 25.22 12.70 13.64
CA HIS A 570 25.38 13.54 14.83
C HIS A 570 25.56 12.71 16.11
N ILE A 571 25.13 11.45 16.15
CA ILE A 571 25.09 10.69 17.40
C ILE A 571 25.74 9.32 17.26
N ASP A 572 27.05 9.29 17.47
CA ASP A 572 27.89 8.08 17.34
C ASP A 572 27.55 6.97 18.35
N ASP A 573 26.99 7.36 19.50
CA ASP A 573 26.71 6.49 20.65
C ASP A 573 25.20 6.24 20.87
N VAL A 574 24.37 6.46 19.83
CA VAL A 574 22.95 6.13 19.85
C VAL A 574 22.67 4.84 19.09
N GLU A 575 22.13 3.85 19.79
CA GLU A 575 21.58 2.66 19.18
C GLU A 575 20.06 2.80 19.08
N ILE A 576 19.52 2.87 17.84
CA ILE A 576 18.07 2.84 17.64
C ILE A 576 17.59 1.42 17.94
N THR A 577 17.00 1.24 19.12
CA THR A 577 16.47 -0.05 19.57
C THR A 577 15.09 -0.34 18.98
N VAL A 578 14.29 0.70 18.70
CA VAL A 578 12.96 0.56 18.09
C VAL A 578 12.74 1.59 17.00
N ASP A 579 12.40 1.11 15.81
CA ASP A 579 12.01 1.92 14.64
C ASP A 579 10.48 1.85 14.41
N GLY A 580 9.77 2.64 15.21
CA GLY A 580 8.31 2.81 15.10
C GLY A 580 7.91 3.54 13.83
N TYR A 581 8.71 4.52 13.38
CA TYR A 581 8.45 5.35 12.21
C TYR A 581 8.33 4.51 10.95
N LYS A 582 9.29 3.63 10.67
CA LYS A 582 9.27 2.75 9.51
C LYS A 582 8.05 1.83 9.52
N THR A 583 7.68 1.32 10.69
CA THR A 583 6.51 0.46 10.84
C THR A 583 5.21 1.23 10.60
N LYS A 584 5.10 2.45 11.11
CA LYS A 584 3.96 3.37 10.87
C LYS A 584 3.87 3.77 9.38
N TRP A 585 4.99 4.07 8.74
CA TRP A 585 5.09 4.36 7.30
C TRP A 585 4.60 3.21 6.42
N ILE A 586 5.18 2.01 6.58
CA ILE A 586 4.79 0.85 5.78
C ILE A 586 3.30 0.55 5.97
N THR A 587 2.80 0.67 7.21
CA THR A 587 1.39 0.40 7.47
C THR A 587 0.47 1.45 6.85
N HIS A 588 0.87 2.73 6.85
CA HIS A 588 0.13 3.77 6.14
C HIS A 588 -0.01 3.44 4.64
N ASN A 589 1.08 3.00 4.01
CA ASN A 589 1.06 2.57 2.61
C ASN A 589 0.15 1.37 2.39
N VAL A 590 0.20 0.35 3.24
CA VAL A 590 -0.72 -0.81 3.18
C VAL A 590 -2.18 -0.40 3.30
N ILE A 591 -2.52 0.48 4.25
CA ILE A 591 -3.87 1.03 4.40
C ILE A 591 -4.29 1.76 3.12
N SER A 592 -3.39 2.58 2.54
CA SER A 592 -3.62 3.26 1.27
C SER A 592 -3.91 2.28 0.14
N ALA A 593 -3.17 1.18 0.05
CA ALA A 593 -3.41 0.15 -0.94
C ALA A 593 -4.75 -0.56 -0.77
N ILE A 594 -5.13 -0.89 0.47
CA ILE A 594 -6.44 -1.46 0.79
C ILE A 594 -7.55 -0.48 0.38
N LYS A 595 -7.40 0.82 0.66
CA LYS A 595 -8.33 1.88 0.21
C LYS A 595 -8.49 1.87 -1.31
N THR A 596 -7.40 1.80 -2.06
CA THR A 596 -7.45 1.75 -3.53
C THR A 596 -8.10 0.46 -4.04
N GLY A 597 -7.82 -0.69 -3.43
CA GLY A 597 -8.48 -1.97 -3.77
C GLY A 597 -10.00 -1.90 -3.56
N VAL A 598 -10.45 -1.34 -2.45
CA VAL A 598 -11.88 -1.13 -2.18
C VAL A 598 -12.49 -0.11 -3.15
N LEU A 599 -11.75 0.92 -3.58
CA LEU A 599 -12.19 1.83 -4.62
C LEU A 599 -12.47 1.09 -5.94
N ILE A 600 -11.60 0.17 -6.37
CA ILE A 600 -11.81 -0.66 -7.58
C ILE A 600 -13.13 -1.44 -7.47
N LEU A 601 -13.34 -2.13 -6.34
CA LEU A 601 -14.58 -2.87 -6.08
C LEU A 601 -15.82 -1.95 -6.09
N ASN A 602 -15.73 -0.78 -5.47
CA ASN A 602 -16.81 0.21 -5.44
C ASN A 602 -17.13 0.76 -6.83
N VAL A 603 -16.13 0.97 -7.69
CA VAL A 603 -16.33 1.35 -9.09
C VAL A 603 -17.09 0.26 -9.84
N MET A 604 -16.76 -1.02 -9.63
CA MET A 604 -17.50 -2.13 -10.25
C MET A 604 -18.97 -2.19 -9.79
N ILE A 605 -19.22 -2.03 -8.48
CA ILE A 605 -20.58 -1.98 -7.92
C ILE A 605 -21.36 -0.78 -8.49
N ALA A 606 -20.72 0.39 -8.59
CA ALA A 606 -21.32 1.58 -9.15
C ALA A 606 -21.66 1.40 -10.65
N LEU A 607 -20.74 0.86 -11.46
CA LEU A 607 -20.99 0.56 -12.87
C LEU A 607 -22.17 -0.41 -13.03
N MET A 608 -22.23 -1.44 -12.20
CA MET A 608 -23.33 -2.39 -12.19
C MET A 608 -24.68 -1.71 -11.87
N ALA A 609 -24.72 -0.88 -10.83
CA ALA A 609 -25.90 -0.13 -10.43
C ALA A 609 -26.36 0.83 -11.54
N LEU A 610 -25.42 1.51 -12.19
CA LEU A 610 -25.66 2.42 -13.29
C LEU A 610 -26.25 1.69 -14.50
N ILE A 611 -25.64 0.58 -14.93
CA ILE A 611 -26.16 -0.24 -16.05
C ILE A 611 -27.59 -0.68 -15.75
N ASN A 612 -27.84 -1.15 -14.53
CA ASN A 612 -29.18 -1.58 -14.13
C ASN A 612 -30.19 -0.43 -14.13
N LEU A 613 -29.83 0.72 -13.54
CA LEU A 613 -30.66 1.92 -13.52
C LEU A 613 -30.99 2.39 -14.94
N MET A 614 -29.98 2.45 -15.81
CA MET A 614 -30.14 2.83 -17.21
C MET A 614 -31.12 1.90 -17.92
N ASN A 615 -30.98 0.59 -17.72
CA ASN A 615 -31.86 -0.42 -18.31
C ASN A 615 -33.31 -0.25 -17.86
N ILE A 616 -33.53 -0.03 -16.56
CA ILE A 616 -34.86 0.15 -15.99
C ILE A 616 -35.54 1.41 -16.53
N ILE A 617 -34.82 2.53 -16.60
CA ILE A 617 -35.36 3.80 -17.09
C ILE A 617 -35.67 3.70 -18.59
N SER A 618 -34.71 3.21 -19.37
CA SER A 618 -34.82 3.07 -20.83
C SER A 618 -36.03 2.22 -21.20
N THR A 619 -36.16 1.04 -20.59
CA THR A 619 -37.28 0.13 -20.82
C THR A 619 -38.61 0.70 -20.33
N GLY A 620 -38.57 1.52 -19.26
CA GLY A 620 -39.74 2.21 -18.75
C GLY A 620 -40.32 3.28 -19.66
N ILE A 621 -39.45 4.03 -20.31
CA ILE A 621 -39.81 5.08 -21.26
C ILE A 621 -40.27 4.44 -22.57
N ALA A 622 -39.56 3.39 -23.04
CA ALA A 622 -39.95 2.64 -24.24
C ALA A 622 -41.35 2.03 -24.12
N ASN A 623 -41.65 1.35 -23.00
CA ASN A 623 -42.94 0.70 -22.77
C ASN A 623 -44.13 1.65 -22.58
N ARG A 624 -43.90 2.96 -22.39
CA ARG A 624 -44.96 3.96 -22.15
C ARG A 624 -45.08 4.98 -23.28
N ARG A 625 -44.55 4.65 -24.45
CA ARG A 625 -44.52 5.54 -25.60
C ARG A 625 -45.91 5.99 -26.05
N THR A 626 -46.85 5.07 -26.18
CA THR A 626 -48.25 5.36 -26.54
C THR A 626 -48.95 6.23 -25.49
N GLU A 627 -48.65 6.00 -24.21
CA GLU A 627 -49.16 6.80 -23.10
C GLU A 627 -48.60 8.23 -23.13
N PHE A 628 -47.30 8.41 -23.40
CA PHE A 628 -46.69 9.74 -23.53
C PHE A 628 -47.23 10.51 -24.73
N ALA A 629 -47.40 9.85 -25.88
CA ALA A 629 -48.01 10.46 -27.06
C ALA A 629 -49.47 10.90 -26.77
N SER A 630 -50.23 10.08 -26.05
CA SER A 630 -51.60 10.43 -25.61
C SER A 630 -51.61 11.63 -24.68
N LEU A 631 -50.67 11.72 -23.73
CA LEU A 631 -50.53 12.88 -22.85
C LEU A 631 -50.13 14.15 -23.61
N GLN A 632 -49.29 14.04 -24.63
CA GLN A 632 -48.96 15.15 -25.53
C GLN A 632 -50.19 15.63 -26.33
N CYS A 633 -51.04 14.71 -26.82
CA CYS A 633 -52.31 15.07 -27.45
C CYS A 633 -53.26 15.84 -26.51
N VAL A 634 -53.28 15.47 -25.22
CA VAL A 634 -54.09 16.15 -24.19
C VAL A 634 -53.50 17.52 -23.81
N GLY A 635 -52.30 17.87 -24.28
CA GLY A 635 -51.67 19.18 -24.10
C GLY A 635 -50.45 19.18 -23.19
N MET A 636 -49.92 18.02 -22.79
CA MET A 636 -48.70 17.95 -21.99
C MET A 636 -47.46 18.32 -22.83
N THR A 637 -46.69 19.30 -22.37
CA THR A 637 -45.46 19.72 -23.06
C THR A 637 -44.30 18.76 -22.83
N ASP A 638 -43.32 18.75 -23.74
CA ASP A 638 -42.07 17.99 -23.58
C ASP A 638 -41.32 18.33 -22.28
N LYS A 639 -41.37 19.60 -21.86
CA LYS A 639 -40.78 20.04 -20.60
C LYS A 639 -41.46 19.37 -19.41
N GLN A 640 -42.79 19.24 -19.45
CA GLN A 640 -43.55 18.56 -18.40
C GLN A 640 -43.33 17.03 -18.41
N LEU A 641 -43.14 16.41 -19.58
CA LEU A 641 -42.77 14.99 -19.71
C LEU A 641 -41.37 14.71 -19.13
N ARG A 642 -40.38 15.53 -19.48
CA ARG A 642 -39.03 15.43 -18.91
C ARG A 642 -39.06 15.62 -17.39
N ARG A 643 -39.82 16.60 -16.91
CA ARG A 643 -40.02 16.82 -15.47
C ARG A 643 -40.66 15.60 -14.79
N MET A 644 -41.65 14.96 -15.42
CA MET A 644 -42.26 13.73 -14.90
C MET A 644 -41.23 12.60 -14.77
N ALA A 645 -40.42 12.34 -15.81
CA ALA A 645 -39.42 11.27 -15.80
C ALA A 645 -38.32 11.48 -14.73
N VAL A 646 -37.89 12.73 -14.54
CA VAL A 646 -36.95 13.10 -13.46
C VAL A 646 -37.57 12.84 -12.08
N ILE A 647 -38.84 13.18 -11.88
CA ILE A 647 -39.54 12.94 -10.60
C ILE A 647 -39.71 11.44 -10.32
N GLU A 648 -39.96 10.62 -11.34
CA GLU A 648 -40.00 9.16 -11.18
C GLU A 648 -38.62 8.62 -10.75
N CYS A 649 -37.54 9.10 -11.35
CA CYS A 649 -36.17 8.76 -10.92
C CYS A 649 -35.92 9.17 -9.46
N LEU A 650 -36.35 10.37 -9.09
CA LEU A 650 -36.24 10.87 -7.71
C LEU A 650 -36.99 9.96 -6.73
N GLN A 651 -38.18 9.47 -7.07
CA GLN A 651 -38.95 8.56 -6.22
C GLN A 651 -38.26 7.21 -6.01
N PHE A 652 -37.66 6.62 -7.06
CA PHE A 652 -36.92 5.37 -6.93
C PHE A 652 -35.72 5.54 -6.00
N ILE A 653 -34.96 6.62 -6.21
CA ILE A 653 -33.72 6.86 -5.48
C ILE A 653 -34.03 7.23 -4.03
N ALA A 654 -34.96 8.16 -3.78
CA ALA A 654 -35.33 8.51 -2.41
C ALA A 654 -35.80 7.30 -1.59
N ALA A 655 -36.60 6.41 -2.18
CA ALA A 655 -37.00 5.17 -1.53
C ALA A 655 -35.81 4.23 -1.29
N ALA A 656 -34.93 4.07 -2.28
CA ALA A 656 -33.75 3.23 -2.16
C ALA A 656 -32.77 3.76 -1.11
N THR A 657 -32.52 5.07 -1.07
CA THR A 657 -31.69 5.77 -0.08
C THR A 657 -32.22 5.56 1.33
N PHE A 658 -33.53 5.74 1.55
CA PHE A 658 -34.14 5.55 2.87
C PHE A 658 -33.99 4.10 3.37
N ILE A 659 -34.27 3.12 2.51
CA ILE A 659 -34.13 1.70 2.89
C ILE A 659 -32.65 1.35 3.09
N SER A 660 -31.75 1.87 2.26
CA SER A 660 -30.30 1.65 2.42
C SER A 660 -29.79 2.21 3.73
N ALA A 661 -30.24 3.42 4.12
CA ALA A 661 -29.89 4.03 5.39
C ALA A 661 -30.36 3.17 6.58
N LEU A 662 -31.57 2.60 6.52
CA LEU A 662 -32.08 1.70 7.56
C LEU A 662 -31.29 0.39 7.64
N ILE A 663 -30.99 -0.23 6.49
CA ILE A 663 -30.23 -1.48 6.43
C ILE A 663 -28.79 -1.25 6.91
N CYS A 664 -28.13 -0.19 6.45
CA CYS A 664 -26.78 0.16 6.91
C CYS A 664 -26.77 0.41 8.41
N ALA A 665 -27.72 1.19 8.95
CA ALA A 665 -27.81 1.40 10.40
C ALA A 665 -27.90 0.07 11.17
N LEU A 666 -28.82 -0.81 10.76
CA LEU A 666 -28.99 -2.13 11.38
C LEU A 666 -27.73 -2.99 11.30
N LEU A 667 -27.05 -2.99 10.15
CA LEU A 667 -25.82 -3.75 9.96
C LEU A 667 -24.69 -3.18 10.82
N THR A 668 -24.44 -1.87 10.76
CA THR A 668 -23.37 -1.21 11.52
C THR A 668 -23.54 -1.38 13.03
N PHE A 669 -24.73 -1.05 13.58
CA PHE A 669 -25.00 -1.22 15.01
C PHE A 669 -25.04 -2.70 15.43
N GLY A 670 -25.58 -3.57 14.57
CA GLY A 670 -25.65 -5.01 14.82
C GLY A 670 -24.27 -5.65 14.86
N THR A 671 -23.40 -5.34 13.90
CA THR A 671 -22.02 -5.85 13.85
C THR A 671 -21.23 -5.39 15.05
N GLU A 672 -21.34 -4.11 15.44
CA GLU A 672 -20.66 -3.59 16.62
C GLU A 672 -21.12 -4.31 17.89
N THR A 673 -22.44 -4.49 18.07
CA THR A 673 -22.99 -5.18 19.24
C THR A 673 -22.51 -6.63 19.33
N ILE A 674 -22.49 -7.34 18.20
CA ILE A 674 -22.01 -8.72 18.12
C ILE A 674 -20.51 -8.78 18.45
N LEU A 675 -19.69 -7.93 17.83
CA LEU A 675 -18.26 -7.87 18.08
C LEU A 675 -17.97 -7.57 19.54
N ARG A 676 -18.60 -6.55 20.13
CA ARG A 676 -18.48 -6.21 21.56
C ARG A 676 -18.81 -7.42 22.45
N THR A 677 -19.90 -8.13 22.15
CA THR A 677 -20.31 -9.32 22.92
C THR A 677 -19.30 -10.46 22.79
N LEU A 678 -18.78 -10.71 21.58
CA LEU A 678 -17.78 -11.76 21.32
C LEU A 678 -16.46 -11.48 22.04
N LEU A 679 -15.99 -10.23 22.00
CA LEU A 679 -14.78 -9.81 22.70
C LEU A 679 -14.93 -9.92 24.22
N GLN A 680 -16.06 -9.44 24.75
CA GLN A 680 -16.36 -9.59 26.18
C GLN A 680 -16.28 -11.02 26.67
N ARG A 681 -16.69 -11.98 25.82
CA ARG A 681 -16.62 -13.42 26.12
C ARG A 681 -15.23 -14.01 25.90
N SER A 682 -14.46 -13.51 24.93
CA SER A 682 -13.15 -14.06 24.58
C SER A 682 -12.05 -13.61 25.55
N PHE A 683 -12.25 -12.48 26.23
CA PHE A 683 -11.28 -11.87 27.15
C PHE A 683 -11.86 -11.68 28.56
N VAL A 684 -12.63 -12.66 29.06
CA VAL A 684 -13.27 -12.58 30.40
C VAL A 684 -12.23 -12.50 31.52
N ASP A 685 -11.10 -13.18 31.34
CA ASP A 685 -10.01 -13.31 32.32
C ASP A 685 -9.03 -12.12 32.30
N GLU A 686 -9.15 -11.23 31.32
CA GLU A 686 -8.32 -10.03 31.19
C GLU A 686 -8.78 -8.90 32.13
N SER A 687 -7.87 -7.97 32.45
CA SER A 687 -8.16 -6.82 33.31
C SER A 687 -9.34 -5.98 32.77
N LYS A 688 -10.03 -5.25 33.66
CA LYS A 688 -11.18 -4.40 33.28
C LYS A 688 -10.76 -3.31 32.30
N GLU A 689 -9.53 -2.86 32.45
CA GLU A 689 -8.85 -1.87 31.65
C GLU A 689 -8.46 -2.41 30.27
N THR A 690 -7.87 -3.62 30.20
CA THR A 690 -7.60 -4.34 28.92
C THR A 690 -8.90 -4.53 28.13
N ARG A 691 -10.00 -4.88 28.82
CA ARG A 691 -11.32 -5.00 28.19
C ARG A 691 -11.86 -3.67 27.67
N LYS A 692 -11.66 -2.56 28.39
CA LYS A 692 -12.08 -1.22 27.94
C LYS A 692 -11.29 -0.78 26.70
N MET A 693 -10.00 -1.06 26.68
CA MET A 693 -9.08 -0.78 25.58
C MET A 693 -9.40 -1.60 24.31
N LEU A 694 -9.64 -2.92 24.45
CA LEU A 694 -10.10 -3.77 23.34
C LEU A 694 -11.44 -3.28 22.74
N MET A 695 -12.28 -2.63 23.55
CA MET A 695 -13.54 -2.04 23.08
C MET A 695 -13.35 -0.73 22.31
N GLU A 696 -12.27 0.01 22.56
CA GLU A 696 -11.93 1.23 21.84
C GLU A 696 -11.31 0.94 20.46
N LEU A 697 -10.57 -0.17 20.32
CA LEU A 697 -10.02 -0.66 19.04
C LEU A 697 -11.09 -0.96 17.96
N ILE A 698 -12.33 -1.23 18.37
CA ILE A 698 -13.39 -1.81 17.52
C ILE A 698 -14.54 -0.80 17.27
N LYS A 699 -14.31 0.47 17.58
CA LYS A 699 -15.30 1.52 17.33
C LYS A 699 -15.56 1.70 15.83
N ILE A 700 -16.79 1.45 15.41
CA ILE A 700 -17.20 1.57 14.00
C ILE A 700 -17.72 3.00 13.75
N ASP A 701 -17.32 3.61 12.64
CA ASP A 701 -17.83 4.91 12.23
C ASP A 701 -19.30 4.82 11.76
N HIS A 702 -20.18 5.50 12.49
CA HIS A 702 -21.61 5.54 12.19
C HIS A 702 -22.02 6.62 11.20
N ILE A 703 -21.19 7.65 10.94
CA ILE A 703 -21.55 8.81 10.11
C ILE A 703 -21.19 8.57 8.64
N THR A 704 -19.96 8.07 8.39
CA THR A 704 -19.48 7.81 7.02
C THR A 704 -20.45 6.99 6.15
N PRO A 705 -21.10 5.90 6.63
CA PRO A 705 -22.05 5.16 5.81
C PRO A 705 -23.14 6.06 5.21
N PHE A 706 -23.69 7.00 5.97
CA PHE A 706 -24.76 7.88 5.50
C PHE A 706 -24.27 8.93 4.51
N VAL A 707 -23.06 9.46 4.70
CA VAL A 707 -22.42 10.37 3.72
C VAL A 707 -22.21 9.65 2.39
N ARG A 708 -21.72 8.41 2.43
CA ARG A 708 -21.49 7.58 1.23
C ARG A 708 -22.79 7.19 0.53
N ILE A 709 -23.84 6.88 1.29
CA ILE A 709 -25.20 6.68 0.76
C ILE A 709 -25.68 7.93 0.02
N GLY A 710 -25.47 9.11 0.59
CA GLY A 710 -25.81 10.40 -0.03
C GLY A 710 -25.09 10.60 -1.37
N ALA A 711 -23.77 10.39 -1.40
CA ALA A 711 -22.95 10.51 -2.61
C ALA A 711 -23.40 9.52 -3.71
N ALA A 712 -23.58 8.24 -3.37
CA ALA A 712 -24.04 7.22 -4.30
C ALA A 712 -25.45 7.52 -4.85
N SER A 713 -26.34 8.02 -3.99
CA SER A 713 -27.70 8.42 -4.37
C SER A 713 -27.70 9.59 -5.35
N LEU A 714 -26.82 10.58 -5.14
CA LEU A 714 -26.68 11.73 -6.04
C LEU A 714 -26.13 11.30 -7.41
N ALA A 715 -25.12 10.44 -7.44
CA ALA A 715 -24.57 9.89 -8.68
C ALA A 715 -25.61 9.08 -9.47
N ALA A 716 -26.37 8.21 -8.79
CA ALA A 716 -27.48 7.48 -9.38
C ALA A 716 -28.55 8.45 -9.94
N PHE A 717 -28.85 9.53 -9.22
CA PHE A 717 -29.84 10.51 -9.66
C PHE A 717 -29.41 11.24 -10.92
N ALA A 718 -28.15 11.68 -10.97
CA ALA A 718 -27.56 12.31 -12.15
C ALA A 718 -27.62 11.38 -13.38
N ALA A 719 -27.20 10.12 -13.23
CA ALA A 719 -27.25 9.13 -14.29
C ALA A 719 -28.69 8.84 -14.76
N GLY A 720 -29.64 8.75 -13.82
CA GLY A 720 -31.05 8.55 -14.13
C GLY A 720 -31.66 9.73 -14.90
N CYS A 721 -31.29 10.95 -14.54
CA CYS A 721 -31.67 12.15 -15.27
C CYS A 721 -31.13 12.11 -16.70
N ILE A 722 -29.81 11.94 -16.87
CA ILE A 722 -29.15 11.89 -18.19
C ILE A 722 -29.82 10.86 -19.08
N THR A 723 -30.04 9.65 -18.57
CA THR A 723 -30.69 8.56 -19.31
C THR A 723 -32.11 8.94 -19.73
N SER A 724 -32.88 9.54 -18.83
CA SER A 724 -34.25 9.99 -19.12
C SER A 724 -34.27 11.06 -20.21
N PHE A 725 -33.35 12.02 -20.16
CA PHE A 725 -33.23 13.08 -21.16
C PHE A 725 -32.88 12.53 -22.54
N VAL A 726 -31.88 11.65 -22.63
CA VAL A 726 -31.45 11.02 -23.89
C VAL A 726 -32.59 10.23 -24.51
N MET A 727 -33.28 9.40 -23.73
CA MET A 727 -34.36 8.54 -24.24
C MET A 727 -35.59 9.34 -24.70
N LEU A 728 -36.02 10.35 -23.94
CA LEU A 728 -37.15 11.19 -24.32
C LEU A 728 -36.86 12.03 -25.58
N ARG A 729 -35.62 12.52 -25.73
CA ARG A 729 -35.21 13.27 -26.95
C ARG A 729 -35.31 12.39 -28.21
N MET A 730 -35.01 11.10 -28.09
CA MET A 730 -35.10 10.17 -29.22
C MET A 730 -36.54 9.86 -29.62
N GLN A 731 -37.46 9.75 -28.66
CA GLN A 731 -38.89 9.52 -28.96
C GLN A 731 -39.52 10.68 -29.74
N ASN A 732 -39.14 11.92 -29.44
CA ASN A 732 -39.65 13.10 -30.15
C ASN A 732 -39.21 13.20 -31.62
N THR A 733 -38.37 12.29 -32.11
CA THR A 733 -38.01 12.22 -33.54
C THR A 733 -39.05 11.48 -34.40
N ASP A 734 -40.02 10.80 -33.80
CA ASP A 734 -41.08 10.08 -34.50
C ASP A 734 -42.40 10.86 -34.45
N SER A 735 -43.19 10.83 -35.53
CA SER A 735 -44.46 11.56 -35.60
C SER A 735 -45.44 11.07 -34.53
N LEU A 736 -46.25 11.98 -33.97
CA LEU A 736 -47.22 11.64 -32.92
C LEU A 736 -48.20 10.54 -33.38
N SER A 737 -48.55 10.55 -34.67
CA SER A 737 -49.34 9.52 -35.34
C SER A 737 -48.67 8.15 -35.28
N ASP A 738 -47.37 8.06 -35.59
CA ASP A 738 -46.63 6.79 -35.58
C ASP A 738 -46.46 6.26 -34.15
N GLN A 739 -46.30 7.16 -33.17
CA GLN A 739 -46.24 6.79 -31.77
C GLN A 739 -47.57 6.21 -31.25
N ILE A 740 -48.70 6.73 -31.71
CA ILE A 740 -50.05 6.28 -31.31
C ILE A 740 -50.46 5.01 -32.04
N ARG A 741 -50.12 4.88 -33.33
CA ARG A 741 -50.44 3.68 -34.14
C ARG A 741 -49.65 2.44 -33.73
N GLY A 742 -48.60 2.61 -32.93
CA GLY A 742 -47.75 1.49 -32.50
C GLY A 742 -47.13 0.73 -33.67
N THR A 743 -46.93 1.40 -34.81
CA THR A 743 -46.23 0.81 -35.95
C THR A 743 -44.83 0.41 -35.49
N ASP A 744 -44.49 -0.87 -35.67
CA ASP A 744 -43.14 -1.37 -35.41
C ASP A 744 -42.15 -0.41 -36.06
N MET A 745 -41.16 0.04 -35.29
CA MET A 745 -40.12 0.94 -35.78
C MET A 745 -39.58 0.38 -37.11
N LYS A 746 -39.15 1.24 -38.05
CA LYS A 746 -38.19 0.78 -39.07
C LYS A 746 -36.93 0.33 -38.31
N THR A 747 -36.87 -0.96 -38.02
CA THR A 747 -36.26 -1.54 -36.81
C THR A 747 -34.73 -1.58 -36.88
N ASP A 748 -34.14 -1.74 -38.04
CA ASP A 748 -32.68 -1.99 -38.13
C ASP A 748 -31.80 -0.74 -37.99
N ALA A 749 -32.26 0.44 -38.43
CA ALA A 749 -31.43 1.65 -38.44
C ALA A 749 -31.46 2.43 -37.11
N LYS A 750 -32.62 2.56 -36.47
CA LYS A 750 -32.82 3.41 -35.27
C LYS A 750 -32.50 2.72 -33.93
N GLU A 751 -32.61 1.39 -33.84
CA GLU A 751 -32.23 0.64 -32.62
C GLU A 751 -30.71 0.63 -32.37
N SER A 752 -29.91 0.69 -33.44
CA SER A 752 -28.46 0.85 -33.38
C SER A 752 -28.03 2.16 -32.69
N HIS A 753 -28.80 3.24 -32.88
CA HIS A 753 -28.48 4.55 -32.34
C HIS A 753 -28.65 4.62 -30.82
N ILE A 754 -29.61 3.91 -30.22
CA ILE A 754 -29.83 3.96 -28.76
C ILE A 754 -28.71 3.22 -28.03
N LEU A 755 -28.32 2.02 -28.48
CA LEU A 755 -27.18 1.28 -27.93
C LEU A 755 -25.88 2.05 -28.14
N ARG A 756 -25.65 2.55 -29.36
CA ARG A 756 -24.53 3.43 -29.68
C ARG A 756 -24.49 4.62 -28.73
N ASN A 757 -25.63 5.25 -28.43
CA ASN A 757 -25.66 6.44 -27.59
C ASN A 757 -25.53 6.14 -26.09
N SER A 758 -26.03 5.01 -25.59
CA SER A 758 -25.77 4.56 -24.21
C SER A 758 -24.30 4.15 -24.02
N VAL A 759 -23.71 3.49 -25.01
CA VAL A 759 -22.27 3.22 -25.04
C VAL A 759 -21.48 4.52 -25.18
N ILE A 760 -21.89 5.47 -26.02
CA ILE A 760 -21.30 6.82 -26.11
C ILE A 760 -21.45 7.58 -24.79
N ALA A 761 -22.52 7.40 -24.02
CA ALA A 761 -22.65 8.04 -22.72
C ALA A 761 -21.64 7.47 -21.71
N VAL A 762 -21.54 6.14 -21.62
CA VAL A 762 -20.55 5.47 -20.75
C VAL A 762 -19.12 5.76 -21.18
N VAL A 763 -18.83 5.61 -22.47
CA VAL A 763 -17.53 5.94 -23.07
C VAL A 763 -17.25 7.43 -22.95
N GLY A 764 -18.25 8.29 -23.12
CA GLY A 764 -18.14 9.74 -22.97
C GLY A 764 -17.80 10.14 -21.54
N THR A 765 -18.42 9.50 -20.54
CA THR A 765 -18.04 9.68 -19.14
C THR A 765 -16.61 9.20 -18.86
N LEU A 766 -16.22 8.03 -19.38
CA LEU A 766 -14.84 7.52 -19.24
C LEU A 766 -13.83 8.45 -19.94
N VAL A 767 -14.15 8.97 -21.12
CA VAL A 767 -13.33 9.92 -21.87
C VAL A 767 -13.22 11.25 -21.13
N LEU A 768 -14.30 11.74 -20.51
CA LEU A 768 -14.25 12.96 -19.68
C LEU A 768 -13.35 12.78 -18.44
N ILE A 769 -13.37 11.60 -17.82
CA ILE A 769 -12.47 11.27 -16.73
C ILE A 769 -11.02 11.26 -17.23
N ILE A 770 -10.74 10.53 -18.31
CA ILE A 770 -9.40 10.47 -18.93
C ILE A 770 -8.91 11.87 -19.36
N ALA A 771 -9.78 12.68 -19.96
CA ALA A 771 -9.47 14.04 -20.37
C ALA A 771 -9.21 14.94 -19.17
N GLY A 772 -9.96 14.80 -18.07
CA GLY A 772 -9.73 15.52 -16.83
C GLY A 772 -8.36 15.17 -16.22
N LEU A 773 -8.02 13.87 -16.17
CA LEU A 773 -6.73 13.39 -15.69
C LEU A 773 -5.56 13.89 -16.55
N HIS A 774 -5.69 13.82 -17.88
CA HIS A 774 -4.68 14.34 -18.80
C HIS A 774 -4.55 15.86 -18.71
N THR A 775 -5.67 16.59 -18.56
CA THR A 775 -5.65 18.06 -18.39
C THR A 775 -4.96 18.45 -17.09
N TYR A 776 -5.25 17.73 -16.00
CA TYR A 776 -4.53 17.89 -14.73
C TYR A 776 -3.03 17.66 -14.91
N SER A 777 -2.64 16.56 -15.56
CA SER A 777 -1.24 16.26 -15.93
C SER A 777 -0.54 17.39 -16.69
N VAL A 778 -1.18 17.95 -17.71
CA VAL A 778 -0.63 19.05 -18.51
C VAL A 778 -0.51 20.34 -17.69
N ILE A 779 -1.47 20.63 -16.81
CA ILE A 779 -1.42 21.81 -15.93
C ILE A 779 -0.30 21.66 -14.90
N SER A 780 -0.20 20.50 -14.24
CA SER A 780 0.87 20.23 -13.28
C SER A 780 2.25 20.37 -13.93
N TYR A 781 2.46 19.77 -15.10
CA TYR A 781 3.72 19.92 -15.85
C TYR A 781 4.10 21.39 -16.14
N ARG A 782 3.11 22.22 -16.50
CA ARG A 782 3.35 23.65 -16.74
C ARG A 782 3.72 24.40 -15.46
N ASN A 783 3.23 23.96 -14.31
CA ASN A 783 3.58 24.55 -13.03
C ASN A 783 4.99 24.10 -12.62
N ASP A 784 5.30 22.81 -12.71
CA ASP A 784 6.63 22.25 -12.41
C ASP A 784 7.72 22.96 -13.23
N ARG A 785 7.49 23.14 -14.54
CA ARG A 785 8.41 23.87 -15.43
C ARG A 785 8.59 25.35 -15.04
N LYS A 786 7.53 26.01 -14.55
CA LYS A 786 7.62 27.42 -14.12
C LYS A 786 8.46 27.56 -12.86
N GLU A 787 8.36 26.62 -11.93
CA GLU A 787 9.21 26.63 -10.73
C GLU A 787 10.68 26.39 -11.12
N TYR A 788 10.95 25.47 -12.04
CA TYR A 788 12.30 25.23 -12.58
C TYR A 788 12.89 26.44 -13.32
N ASP A 789 12.06 27.16 -14.07
CA ASP A 789 12.42 28.40 -14.77
C ASP A 789 12.72 29.55 -13.78
N LYS A 790 11.89 29.71 -12.73
CA LYS A 790 12.14 30.72 -11.68
C LYS A 790 13.47 30.50 -10.96
N ALA A 791 13.89 29.24 -10.80
CA ALA A 791 15.17 28.89 -10.20
C ALA A 791 16.38 29.11 -11.15
N GLY A 792 16.15 29.51 -12.40
CA GLY A 792 17.21 29.86 -13.35
C GLY A 792 17.85 28.68 -14.08
N TYR A 793 17.27 27.47 -13.98
CA TYR A 793 17.81 26.27 -14.62
C TYR A 793 17.34 26.05 -16.07
N LEU A 794 16.52 26.95 -16.61
CA LEU A 794 15.91 26.80 -17.93
C LEU A 794 16.56 27.71 -18.98
N ASN A 795 17.19 27.11 -19.98
CA ASN A 795 17.67 27.77 -21.18
C ASN A 795 17.46 26.88 -22.40
N LEU A 796 16.38 27.11 -23.13
CA LEU A 796 15.97 26.25 -24.24
C LEU A 796 16.53 26.72 -25.58
N VAL A 797 17.31 25.85 -26.21
CA VAL A 797 17.89 26.04 -27.55
C VAL A 797 17.42 24.95 -28.50
N GLU A 798 17.38 25.24 -29.80
CA GLU A 798 17.04 24.23 -30.80
C GLU A 798 18.22 23.23 -30.95
N SER A 799 17.94 21.94 -30.86
CA SER A 799 18.89 20.87 -31.15
C SER A 799 18.23 19.78 -31.99
N ASN A 800 18.68 19.63 -33.23
CA ASN A 800 18.27 18.55 -34.14
C ASN A 800 16.76 18.22 -34.15
N GLY A 801 15.90 19.24 -34.08
CA GLY A 801 14.44 19.11 -34.19
C GLY A 801 13.67 18.97 -32.87
N PHE A 802 14.31 19.22 -31.72
CA PHE A 802 13.64 19.42 -30.42
C PHE A 802 14.32 20.56 -29.65
N LYS A 803 13.62 21.15 -28.66
CA LYS A 803 14.24 22.14 -27.78
C LYS A 803 15.00 21.45 -26.66
N MET A 804 16.31 21.62 -26.64
CA MET A 804 17.20 21.14 -25.59
C MET A 804 17.37 22.21 -24.51
N ASN A 805 17.24 21.83 -23.25
CA ASN A 805 17.67 22.65 -22.12
C ASN A 805 19.18 22.56 -22.00
N VAL A 806 19.85 23.71 -22.05
CA VAL A 806 21.31 23.83 -21.90
C VAL A 806 21.58 24.83 -20.79
N TYR A 807 21.58 24.34 -19.56
CA TYR A 807 21.87 25.14 -18.37
C TYR A 807 23.37 25.42 -18.27
N HIS A 808 23.76 26.58 -17.75
CA HIS A 808 25.17 26.87 -17.47
C HIS A 808 25.33 27.63 -16.16
N THR A 809 26.50 27.49 -15.55
CA THR A 809 26.88 28.13 -14.28
C THR A 809 28.40 28.30 -14.21
N GLY A 810 28.89 28.91 -13.13
CA GLY A 810 30.30 29.24 -12.95
C GLY A 810 30.71 30.55 -13.62
N LYS A 811 32.02 30.70 -13.85
CA LYS A 811 32.62 31.92 -14.38
C LYS A 811 32.31 32.08 -15.86
N GLU A 812 31.79 33.24 -16.25
CA GLU A 812 31.60 33.59 -17.66
C GLU A 812 32.96 33.71 -18.35
N ASN A 813 33.14 33.02 -19.49
CA ASN A 813 34.43 32.85 -20.17
C ASN A 813 35.53 32.31 -19.23
N GLY A 814 35.20 31.22 -18.52
CA GLY A 814 36.14 30.51 -17.66
C GLY A 814 37.31 29.91 -18.43
N LYS A 815 38.32 29.45 -17.70
CA LYS A 815 39.55 28.88 -18.25
C LYS A 815 39.26 27.66 -19.14
N HIS A 816 38.34 26.82 -18.70
CA HIS A 816 37.84 25.66 -19.44
C HIS A 816 36.31 25.67 -19.50
N THR A 817 35.75 25.07 -20.55
CA THR A 817 34.31 24.79 -20.66
C THR A 817 34.06 23.32 -20.29
N ILE A 818 33.52 23.09 -19.10
CA ILE A 818 33.21 21.77 -18.57
C ILE A 818 31.78 21.39 -18.96
N VAL A 819 31.59 20.28 -19.67
CA VAL A 819 30.27 19.80 -20.12
C VAL A 819 29.84 18.61 -19.26
N GLY A 820 28.80 18.79 -18.45
CA GLY A 820 28.23 17.75 -17.61
C GLY A 820 27.28 16.83 -18.37
N LEU A 821 27.68 15.56 -18.55
CA LEU A 821 26.89 14.53 -19.24
C LEU A 821 26.22 13.60 -18.22
N ALA A 822 24.90 13.77 -18.06
CA ALA A 822 24.10 13.05 -17.07
C ALA A 822 24.00 11.53 -17.34
N GLY A 823 23.93 10.73 -16.28
CA GLY A 823 23.73 9.28 -16.33
C GLY A 823 22.30 8.84 -16.68
N PHE A 824 22.04 7.53 -16.60
CA PHE A 824 20.72 6.95 -16.84
C PHE A 824 20.11 6.39 -15.53
N PRO A 825 18.85 6.70 -15.16
CA PRO A 825 17.99 7.77 -15.66
C PRO A 825 18.07 9.01 -14.74
N ASN A 826 19.00 9.95 -15.02
CA ASN A 826 19.16 11.16 -14.21
C ASN A 826 18.50 12.38 -14.89
N PHE A 827 17.49 12.98 -14.26
CA PHE A 827 16.68 14.09 -14.80
C PHE A 827 17.04 15.47 -14.24
N ALA A 828 17.80 15.53 -13.14
CA ALA A 828 18.06 16.77 -12.39
C ALA A 828 19.56 17.00 -12.16
N PHE A 829 20.42 16.44 -13.02
CA PHE A 829 21.88 16.49 -12.88
C PHE A 829 22.49 17.86 -12.56
N PRO A 830 22.06 19.00 -13.16
CA PRO A 830 22.60 20.31 -12.78
C PRO A 830 22.25 20.73 -11.34
N VAL A 831 21.11 20.28 -10.81
CA VAL A 831 20.67 20.56 -9.43
C VAL A 831 21.37 19.62 -8.44
N GLU A 832 21.55 18.35 -8.81
CA GLU A 832 22.29 17.39 -7.98
C GLU A 832 23.77 17.77 -7.80
N THR A 833 24.31 18.55 -8.73
CA THR A 833 25.73 18.94 -8.78
C THR A 833 26.00 20.36 -8.27
N THR A 834 25.04 21.05 -7.63
CA THR A 834 25.21 22.46 -7.19
C THR A 834 26.52 22.72 -6.44
N LYS A 835 26.85 21.90 -5.43
CA LYS A 835 28.11 22.07 -4.67
C LYS A 835 29.36 21.85 -5.50
N LEU A 836 29.34 20.87 -6.40
CA LEU A 836 30.43 20.65 -7.35
C LEU A 836 30.57 21.86 -8.28
N ASN A 837 29.45 22.44 -8.71
CA ASN A 837 29.42 23.62 -9.55
C ASN A 837 30.00 24.86 -8.85
N GLU A 838 29.75 25.03 -7.55
CA GLU A 838 30.34 26.12 -6.75
C GLU A 838 31.87 26.05 -6.66
N LEU A 839 32.43 24.84 -6.65
CA LEU A 839 33.88 24.64 -6.54
C LEU A 839 34.55 24.74 -7.91
N LEU A 840 34.07 24.01 -8.91
CA LEU A 840 34.61 24.03 -10.28
C LEU A 840 34.36 25.37 -10.99
N GLY A 841 33.24 26.01 -10.68
CA GLY A 841 32.76 27.22 -11.35
C GLY A 841 33.55 28.48 -10.99
N LYS A 842 34.43 28.44 -9.97
CA LYS A 842 35.28 29.59 -9.59
C LYS A 842 36.20 30.03 -10.74
N GLU A 843 36.74 29.07 -11.47
CA GLU A 843 37.67 29.33 -12.59
C GLU A 843 37.11 28.92 -13.96
N ASN A 844 36.10 28.07 -13.99
CA ASN A 844 35.61 27.43 -15.22
C ASN A 844 34.15 27.79 -15.52
N THR A 845 33.77 27.64 -16.79
CA THR A 845 32.37 27.65 -17.22
C THR A 845 31.86 26.21 -17.22
N ILE A 846 30.71 25.95 -16.59
CA ILE A 846 30.11 24.61 -16.53
C ILE A 846 28.78 24.63 -17.27
N VAL A 847 28.55 23.64 -18.13
CA VAL A 847 27.39 23.56 -19.00
C VAL A 847 26.75 22.17 -18.93
N TYR A 848 25.43 22.13 -18.75
CA TYR A 848 24.63 20.92 -18.61
C TYR A 848 23.58 20.85 -19.73
N PRO A 849 23.86 20.10 -20.81
CA PRO A 849 22.85 19.80 -21.82
C PRO A 849 21.97 18.62 -21.39
N ASP A 850 20.67 18.86 -21.23
CA ASP A 850 19.68 17.81 -20.97
C ASP A 850 19.30 17.16 -22.31
N ARG A 851 19.64 15.89 -22.52
CA ARG A 851 19.27 15.18 -23.76
C ARG A 851 17.74 15.04 -23.90
N ALA A 852 17.28 14.63 -25.09
CA ALA A 852 15.86 14.57 -25.40
C ALA A 852 15.06 13.81 -24.33
N GLY A 853 13.95 14.40 -23.87
CA GLY A 853 13.08 13.81 -22.87
C GLY A 853 13.63 13.73 -21.43
N TYR A 854 14.81 14.30 -21.16
CA TYR A 854 15.36 14.51 -19.81
C TYR A 854 15.15 15.96 -19.35
N GLY A 855 15.19 16.18 -18.03
CA GLY A 855 14.91 17.49 -17.41
C GLY A 855 13.68 18.15 -18.02
N PHE A 856 13.85 19.36 -18.53
CA PHE A 856 12.82 20.11 -19.27
C PHE A 856 13.06 20.21 -20.79
N SER A 857 13.98 19.42 -21.35
CA SER A 857 14.16 19.27 -22.81
C SER A 857 12.96 18.61 -23.47
N ASP A 858 12.55 19.05 -24.65
CA ASP A 858 11.45 18.42 -25.39
C ASP A 858 11.71 16.92 -25.63
N ASP A 859 10.62 16.13 -25.67
CA ASP A 859 10.69 14.70 -25.97
C ASP A 859 10.95 14.48 -27.46
N SER A 860 11.54 13.35 -27.82
CA SER A 860 11.88 13.00 -29.20
C SER A 860 11.51 11.56 -29.52
N LEU A 861 10.92 11.36 -30.71
CA LEU A 861 10.65 10.03 -31.26
C LEU A 861 11.86 9.44 -32.00
N LYS A 862 12.96 10.21 -32.13
CA LYS A 862 14.19 9.71 -32.73
C LYS A 862 14.82 8.64 -31.84
N LYS A 863 15.43 7.64 -32.47
CA LYS A 863 16.12 6.58 -31.77
C LYS A 863 17.33 7.16 -31.03
N GLN A 864 17.35 7.03 -29.71
CA GLN A 864 18.45 7.47 -28.85
C GLN A 864 19.59 6.45 -28.91
N THR A 865 20.50 6.60 -29.88
CA THR A 865 21.79 5.88 -29.96
C THR A 865 22.91 6.78 -29.48
N LEU A 866 24.05 6.24 -29.03
CA LEU A 866 25.19 7.04 -28.54
C LEU A 866 25.57 8.19 -29.48
N ARG A 867 25.74 7.87 -30.77
CA ARG A 867 26.07 8.85 -31.83
C ARG A 867 25.02 9.95 -31.99
N GLN A 868 23.73 9.60 -31.88
CA GLN A 868 22.65 10.57 -32.06
C GLN A 868 22.62 11.55 -30.89
N VAL A 869 22.77 11.05 -29.67
CA VAL A 869 22.79 11.89 -28.46
C VAL A 869 24.01 12.80 -28.46
N VAL A 870 25.18 12.32 -28.88
CA VAL A 870 26.39 13.15 -29.08
C VAL A 870 26.14 14.28 -30.08
N GLU A 871 25.51 13.99 -31.23
CA GLU A 871 25.18 15.03 -32.22
C GLU A 871 24.16 16.05 -31.69
N ASP A 872 23.20 15.60 -30.87
CA ASP A 872 22.23 16.46 -30.20
C ASP A 872 22.93 17.36 -29.16
N TYR A 873 23.91 16.84 -28.42
CA TYR A 873 24.72 17.64 -27.50
C TYR A 873 25.55 18.69 -28.24
N ARG A 874 26.29 18.30 -29.30
CA ARG A 874 27.08 19.24 -30.11
C ARG A 874 26.24 20.38 -30.68
N THR A 875 25.08 20.05 -31.23
CA THR A 875 24.17 21.04 -31.82
C THR A 875 23.58 21.96 -30.76
N GLY A 876 23.19 21.41 -29.61
CA GLY A 876 22.66 22.15 -28.47
C GLY A 876 23.69 23.14 -27.91
N LEU A 877 24.91 22.67 -27.61
CA LEU A 877 25.98 23.51 -27.08
C LEU A 877 26.36 24.65 -28.04
N LYS A 878 26.52 24.34 -29.33
CA LYS A 878 26.82 25.35 -30.35
C LYS A 878 25.74 26.42 -30.44
N ASN A 879 24.47 26.03 -30.42
CA ASN A 879 23.35 26.98 -30.47
C ASN A 879 23.16 27.74 -29.16
N ALA A 880 23.65 27.20 -28.03
CA ALA A 880 23.74 27.89 -26.75
C ALA A 880 24.96 28.84 -26.66
N GLY A 881 25.87 28.82 -27.64
CA GLY A 881 27.02 29.72 -27.71
C GLY A 881 28.30 29.21 -27.05
N PHE A 882 28.38 27.91 -26.72
CA PHE A 882 29.57 27.29 -26.15
C PHE A 882 30.40 26.62 -27.26
N GLU A 883 31.66 27.04 -27.42
CA GLU A 883 32.58 26.52 -28.44
C GLU A 883 33.61 25.55 -27.85
N ALA A 884 34.02 24.56 -28.65
CA ALA A 884 35.07 23.60 -28.31
C ALA A 884 36.45 24.29 -28.24
N PRO A 885 37.45 23.75 -27.51
CA PRO A 885 37.47 22.42 -26.90
C PRO A 885 36.77 22.33 -25.53
N TYR A 886 36.24 21.15 -25.21
CA TYR A 886 35.47 20.88 -24.00
C TYR A 886 36.19 19.91 -23.06
N VAL A 887 36.02 20.12 -21.75
CA VAL A 887 36.28 19.11 -20.73
C VAL A 887 34.99 18.32 -20.52
N LEU A 888 34.95 17.04 -20.91
CA LEU A 888 33.74 16.22 -20.82
C LEU A 888 33.64 15.55 -19.44
N MET A 889 32.61 15.89 -18.67
CA MET A 889 32.37 15.35 -17.33
C MET A 889 31.21 14.35 -17.35
N GLY A 890 31.51 13.07 -17.54
CA GLY A 890 30.51 12.00 -17.68
C GLY A 890 30.19 11.29 -16.38
N HIS A 891 28.93 11.34 -15.94
CA HIS A 891 28.44 10.59 -14.78
C HIS A 891 27.78 9.27 -15.20
N SER A 892 28.18 8.15 -14.59
CA SER A 892 27.60 6.82 -14.86
C SER A 892 27.52 6.49 -16.37
N TYR A 893 26.32 6.30 -16.92
CA TYR A 893 26.07 6.08 -18.36
C TYR A 893 26.52 7.26 -19.24
N GLY A 894 26.63 8.46 -18.68
CA GLY A 894 27.21 9.65 -19.32
C GLY A 894 28.66 9.45 -19.79
N GLY A 895 29.40 8.52 -19.16
CA GLY A 895 30.74 8.11 -19.61
C GLY A 895 30.76 7.52 -21.03
N TYR A 896 29.71 6.78 -21.43
CA TYR A 896 29.60 6.29 -22.81
C TYR A 896 29.42 7.41 -23.83
N TYR A 897 28.68 8.47 -23.47
CA TYR A 897 28.56 9.64 -24.33
C TYR A 897 29.89 10.37 -24.45
N ALA A 898 30.64 10.52 -23.35
CA ALA A 898 31.96 11.15 -23.38
C ALA A 898 32.95 10.39 -24.29
N MET A 899 33.03 9.06 -24.14
CA MET A 899 33.91 8.23 -24.97
C MET A 899 33.48 8.19 -26.45
N MET A 900 32.18 8.13 -26.72
CA MET A 900 31.69 8.20 -28.10
C MET A 900 31.96 9.57 -28.71
N TRP A 901 31.86 10.65 -27.93
CA TRP A 901 32.20 12.00 -28.40
C TRP A 901 33.68 12.11 -28.74
N GLU A 902 34.55 11.61 -27.87
CA GLU A 902 36.00 11.56 -28.13
C GLU A 902 36.34 10.75 -29.38
N GLU A 903 35.74 9.58 -29.58
CA GLU A 903 35.98 8.76 -30.78
C GLU A 903 35.48 9.44 -32.06
N MET A 904 34.37 10.20 -31.99
CA MET A 904 33.79 10.87 -33.15
C MET A 904 34.44 12.22 -33.47
N TYR A 905 34.85 13.00 -32.45
CA TYR A 905 35.37 14.37 -32.54
C TYR A 905 36.50 14.61 -31.53
N PRO A 906 37.64 13.92 -31.66
CA PRO A 906 38.74 14.03 -30.70
C PRO A 906 39.29 15.46 -30.59
N GLU A 907 39.22 16.26 -31.66
CA GLU A 907 39.62 17.67 -31.68
C GLU A 907 38.74 18.59 -30.84
N GLU A 908 37.52 18.16 -30.49
CA GLU A 908 36.61 18.92 -29.64
C GLU A 908 36.79 18.59 -28.15
N VAL A 909 37.58 17.59 -27.80
CA VAL A 909 37.73 17.08 -26.43
C VAL A 909 39.11 17.44 -25.88
N GLU A 910 39.14 18.33 -24.89
CA GLU A 910 40.35 18.71 -24.17
C GLU A 910 40.80 17.62 -23.19
N SER A 911 39.85 17.14 -22.37
CA SER A 911 40.05 16.08 -21.38
C SER A 911 38.71 15.47 -20.97
N ILE A 912 38.74 14.33 -20.29
CA ILE A 912 37.53 13.65 -19.81
C ILE A 912 37.63 13.38 -18.31
N ILE A 913 36.56 13.69 -17.59
CA ILE A 913 36.36 13.40 -16.18
C ILE A 913 35.24 12.36 -16.06
N PHE A 914 35.54 11.19 -15.51
CA PHE A 914 34.53 10.17 -15.21
C PHE A 914 34.11 10.27 -13.75
N LEU A 915 32.83 10.58 -13.50
CA LEU A 915 32.21 10.61 -12.17
C LEU A 915 31.46 9.30 -11.92
N SER A 916 32.06 8.34 -11.22
CA SER A 916 31.57 6.95 -11.18
C SER A 916 31.11 6.47 -12.57
N GLY A 917 31.85 6.91 -13.58
CA GLY A 917 31.47 6.83 -14.98
C GLY A 917 31.83 5.48 -15.54
N THR A 918 30.98 4.97 -16.43
CA THR A 918 31.27 3.70 -17.10
C THR A 918 32.47 3.91 -18.03
N SER A 919 33.58 3.24 -17.71
CA SER A 919 34.83 3.27 -18.44
C SER A 919 35.22 1.85 -18.87
N ILE A 920 36.18 1.72 -19.78
CA ILE A 920 36.72 0.40 -20.15
C ILE A 920 38.01 0.16 -19.34
N PRO A 921 37.99 -0.55 -18.20
CA PRO A 921 39.21 -1.09 -17.63
C PRO A 921 39.64 -2.30 -18.48
N LYS A 922 40.90 -2.29 -18.91
CA LYS A 922 41.53 -3.31 -19.75
C LYS A 922 41.77 -4.67 -19.05
N ASN A 923 41.07 -4.96 -17.95
CA ASN A 923 41.25 -6.18 -17.16
C ASN A 923 40.16 -7.21 -17.43
N GLU A 924 40.60 -8.43 -17.73
CA GLU A 924 39.81 -9.63 -18.03
C GLU A 924 38.71 -9.97 -16.99
N TYR A 925 38.76 -9.36 -15.79
CA TYR A 925 37.78 -9.55 -14.71
C TYR A 925 36.35 -9.05 -15.02
N TRP A 926 36.17 -8.13 -15.97
CA TRP A 926 34.84 -7.62 -16.31
C TRP A 926 34.14 -8.40 -17.43
N SER A 927 34.85 -9.33 -18.07
CA SER A 927 34.35 -10.02 -19.28
C SER A 927 33.26 -11.07 -19.03
N GLU A 928 33.05 -11.49 -17.78
CA GLU A 928 32.00 -12.47 -17.41
C GLU A 928 30.75 -11.85 -16.74
N ILE A 929 30.78 -10.56 -16.41
CA ILE A 929 29.66 -9.91 -15.71
C ILE A 929 28.84 -9.10 -16.72
N SER A 930 28.01 -9.79 -17.50
CA SER A 930 26.92 -9.09 -18.17
C SER A 930 25.96 -8.59 -17.10
N ILE A 931 25.90 -7.26 -16.90
CA ILE A 931 24.98 -6.56 -15.97
C ILE A 931 23.49 -6.87 -16.27
N LEU A 932 23.19 -7.63 -17.32
CA LEU A 932 21.88 -7.86 -17.91
C LEU A 932 21.33 -9.28 -17.77
N SER A 933 22.02 -10.22 -17.11
CA SER A 933 21.48 -11.58 -16.94
C SER A 933 20.25 -11.66 -16.02
N ASP A 934 20.02 -10.63 -15.19
CA ASP A 934 18.88 -10.55 -14.26
C ASP A 934 17.75 -9.61 -14.72
N TYR A 935 17.87 -8.95 -15.88
CA TYR A 935 16.79 -8.09 -16.39
C TYR A 935 15.75 -8.89 -17.19
N PRO A 936 14.44 -8.61 -17.03
CA PRO A 936 13.39 -9.28 -17.78
C PRO A 936 13.68 -9.14 -19.28
N SER A 937 13.35 -10.20 -20.05
CA SER A 937 13.65 -10.26 -21.49
C SER A 937 13.31 -8.93 -22.18
N ILE A 938 14.10 -8.48 -23.17
CA ILE A 938 13.86 -7.21 -23.93
C ILE A 938 12.38 -7.05 -24.36
N LYS A 939 11.66 -8.15 -24.54
CA LYS A 939 10.22 -8.21 -24.83
C LYS A 939 9.32 -7.73 -23.67
N GLU A 940 9.63 -8.13 -22.44
CA GLU A 940 8.93 -7.75 -21.21
C GLU A 940 9.22 -6.29 -20.84
N ALA A 941 10.47 -5.85 -20.94
CA ALA A 941 10.83 -4.45 -20.72
C ALA A 941 10.12 -3.49 -21.69
N LYS A 942 9.98 -3.87 -22.97
CA LYS A 942 9.17 -3.12 -23.97
C LYS A 942 7.69 -3.05 -23.61
N LYS A 943 7.14 -4.10 -22.99
CA LYS A 943 5.72 -4.17 -22.61
C LYS A 943 5.45 -3.33 -21.36
N GLU A 944 6.32 -3.41 -20.35
CA GLU A 944 6.24 -2.60 -19.14
C GLU A 944 6.42 -1.11 -19.45
N ARG A 945 7.37 -0.73 -20.30
CA ARG A 945 7.54 0.69 -20.67
C ARG A 945 6.35 1.27 -21.42
N ARG A 946 5.66 0.50 -22.28
CA ARG A 946 4.40 0.95 -22.92
C ARG A 946 3.29 1.21 -21.89
N ARG A 947 3.26 0.44 -20.80
CA ARG A 947 2.30 0.62 -19.70
C ARG A 947 2.64 1.87 -18.89
N LEU A 948 3.90 2.01 -18.48
CA LEU A 948 4.40 3.18 -17.75
C LEU A 948 4.18 4.47 -18.55
N PHE A 949 4.49 4.47 -19.86
CA PHE A 949 4.21 5.62 -20.72
C PHE A 949 2.73 6.01 -20.71
N LEU A 950 1.82 5.04 -20.77
CA LEU A 950 0.38 5.32 -20.73
C LEU A 950 -0.04 5.89 -19.37
N ILE A 951 0.49 5.36 -18.27
CA ILE A 951 0.25 5.84 -16.90
C ILE A 951 0.70 7.30 -16.74
N THR A 952 1.92 7.61 -17.20
CA THR A 952 2.48 8.97 -17.15
C THR A 952 1.74 9.93 -18.09
N TRP A 953 1.41 9.48 -19.31
CA TRP A 953 0.63 10.28 -20.27
C TRP A 953 -0.76 10.62 -19.74
N LEU A 954 -1.42 9.67 -19.08
CA LEU A 954 -2.72 9.88 -18.41
C LEU A 954 -2.60 10.74 -17.15
N GLY A 955 -1.40 10.96 -16.61
CA GLY A 955 -1.21 11.68 -15.34
C GLY A 955 -1.52 10.86 -14.10
N LEU A 956 -1.67 9.55 -14.23
CA LEU A 956 -2.02 8.68 -13.11
C LEU A 956 -0.88 8.62 -12.10
N ASN A 957 0.38 8.69 -12.55
CA ASN A 957 1.55 8.77 -11.66
C ASN A 957 1.54 10.00 -10.74
N ARG A 958 0.87 11.09 -11.15
CA ARG A 958 0.76 12.32 -10.35
C ARG A 958 -0.36 12.29 -9.30
N LEU A 959 -1.22 11.27 -9.33
CA LEU A 959 -2.29 11.10 -8.33
C LEU A 959 -1.86 10.23 -7.15
N PHE A 960 -0.84 9.42 -7.36
CA PHE A 960 -0.20 8.69 -6.28
C PHE A 960 0.91 9.60 -5.74
N PRO A 961 1.10 9.66 -4.41
CA PRO A 961 2.38 10.16 -3.91
C PRO A 961 3.45 9.34 -4.62
N HIS A 962 4.38 10.03 -5.28
CA HIS A 962 5.61 9.35 -5.64
C HIS A 962 6.19 8.89 -4.29
N GLU A 963 6.25 7.58 -4.06
CA GLU A 963 7.39 7.09 -3.30
C GLU A 963 8.56 7.74 -4.02
N GLU A 964 9.27 8.62 -3.32
CA GLU A 964 10.63 8.98 -3.70
C GLU A 964 11.23 7.65 -4.10
N THR A 965 11.37 7.41 -5.41
CA THR A 965 12.02 6.19 -5.85
C THR A 965 13.34 6.24 -5.11
N ASP A 966 13.66 5.21 -4.33
CA ASP A 966 14.90 5.10 -3.52
C ASP A 966 16.20 5.34 -4.35
N ALA A 967 16.06 5.60 -5.65
CA ALA A 967 16.99 6.32 -6.50
C ALA A 967 17.21 7.82 -6.14
N VAL A 968 16.67 8.34 -5.03
CA VAL A 968 17.13 9.63 -4.48
C VAL A 968 18.52 9.41 -3.88
N SER A 969 19.52 9.71 -4.72
CA SER A 969 20.93 9.91 -4.40
C SER A 969 21.15 10.38 -2.93
N PRO A 970 22.03 9.76 -2.15
CA PRO A 970 22.43 10.20 -0.81
C PRO A 970 23.00 11.61 -0.74
N GLY A 971 23.22 12.28 -1.88
CA GLY A 971 23.39 13.73 -1.91
C GLY A 971 22.21 14.50 -1.29
N ALA A 972 21.03 13.90 -1.14
CA ALA A 972 19.85 14.53 -0.54
C ALA A 972 20.00 14.93 0.94
N ALA A 973 21.01 14.44 1.66
CA ALA A 973 21.36 14.94 2.99
C ALA A 973 21.90 16.39 2.95
N ILE A 974 22.36 16.83 1.78
CA ILE A 974 23.13 18.06 1.58
C ILE A 974 22.44 19.05 0.61
N ILE A 975 21.34 18.60 -0.01
CA ILE A 975 20.54 19.36 -0.97
C ILE A 975 19.46 20.13 -0.17
N SER A 976 19.34 21.43 -0.43
CA SER A 976 18.32 22.28 0.19
C SER A 976 16.89 21.83 -0.17
N GLU A 977 15.90 22.17 0.66
CA GLU A 977 14.49 21.82 0.36
C GLU A 977 14.00 22.45 -0.96
N GLU A 978 14.57 23.59 -1.36
CA GLU A 978 14.31 24.23 -2.64
C GLU A 978 14.83 23.37 -3.80
N GLU A 979 16.06 22.86 -3.70
CA GLU A 979 16.64 21.97 -4.70
C GLU A 979 15.95 20.60 -4.76
N LYS A 980 15.48 20.05 -3.63
CA LYS A 980 14.66 18.82 -3.62
C LYS A 980 13.35 19.01 -4.37
N ALA A 981 12.67 20.15 -4.19
CA ALA A 981 11.47 20.47 -4.94
C ALA A 981 11.75 20.57 -6.45
N LEU A 982 12.91 21.09 -6.85
CA LEU A 982 13.34 21.15 -8.25
C LEU A 982 13.65 19.77 -8.85
N ILE A 983 14.28 18.88 -8.09
CA ILE A 983 14.52 17.48 -8.48
C ILE A 983 13.18 16.76 -8.67
N GLU A 984 12.25 16.90 -7.73
CA GLU A 984 10.92 16.29 -7.81
C GLU A 984 10.14 16.77 -9.05
N CYS A 985 10.28 18.04 -9.42
CA CYS A 985 9.71 18.60 -10.65
C CYS A 985 10.24 17.86 -11.91
N CYS A 986 11.52 17.50 -11.92
CA CYS A 986 12.15 16.79 -13.04
C CYS A 986 11.74 15.30 -13.08
N ASP A 987 11.69 14.63 -11.93
CA ASP A 987 11.40 13.20 -11.82
C ASP A 987 9.96 12.83 -12.16
N LYS A 988 9.01 13.75 -11.93
CA LYS A 988 7.61 13.63 -12.37
C LYS A 988 7.47 13.45 -13.89
N ARG A 989 8.54 13.67 -14.66
CA ARG A 989 8.61 13.52 -16.13
C ARG A 989 9.38 12.27 -16.61
N SER A 990 9.83 11.40 -15.71
CA SER A 990 10.80 10.30 -15.94
C SER A 990 10.46 9.21 -16.98
N VAL A 991 9.34 9.31 -17.70
CA VAL A 991 8.87 8.29 -18.66
C VAL A 991 8.48 8.93 -20.00
N THR A 992 9.50 9.34 -20.76
CA THR A 992 9.36 9.91 -22.12
C THR A 992 9.69 8.86 -23.22
N ALA A 993 9.37 9.18 -24.48
CA ALA A 993 9.69 8.32 -25.61
C ALA A 993 11.20 8.19 -25.83
N ALA A 994 11.95 9.29 -25.66
CA ALA A 994 13.40 9.30 -25.75
C ALA A 994 14.06 8.46 -24.65
N VAL A 995 13.70 8.64 -23.36
CA VAL A 995 14.19 7.81 -22.24
C VAL A 995 13.95 6.32 -22.50
N SER A 996 12.76 5.99 -23.01
CA SER A 996 12.41 4.61 -23.35
C SER A 996 13.27 4.07 -24.50
N SER A 997 13.57 4.91 -25.50
CA SER A 997 14.44 4.54 -26.60
C SER A 997 15.89 4.35 -26.14
N GLU A 998 16.39 5.16 -25.22
CA GLU A 998 17.75 5.07 -24.67
C GLU A 998 17.92 3.76 -23.91
N TYR A 999 17.00 3.46 -22.99
CA TYR A 999 16.97 2.21 -22.23
C TYR A 999 17.02 0.96 -23.15
N LEU A 1000 16.21 0.96 -24.21
CA LEU A 1000 16.17 -0.16 -25.17
C LEU A 1000 17.44 -0.32 -26.02
N ASN A 1001 18.36 0.65 -25.98
CA ASN A 1001 19.62 0.62 -26.71
C ASN A 1001 20.85 0.44 -25.80
N MET A 1002 20.71 0.35 -24.48
CA MET A 1002 21.87 0.28 -23.56
C MET A 1002 22.82 -0.88 -23.89
N ASP A 1003 22.30 -2.10 -24.11
CA ASP A 1003 23.11 -3.28 -24.48
C ASP A 1003 23.86 -3.11 -25.82
N ASN A 1004 23.29 -2.32 -26.73
CA ASN A 1004 23.92 -2.04 -28.01
C ASN A 1004 24.97 -0.93 -27.86
N ALA A 1005 24.72 0.05 -26.98
CA ALA A 1005 25.64 1.13 -26.67
C ALA A 1005 26.92 0.61 -26.04
N GLU A 1006 26.83 -0.27 -25.03
CA GLU A 1006 27.99 -0.90 -24.40
C GLU A 1006 28.81 -1.70 -25.42
N ARG A 1007 28.16 -2.55 -26.22
CA ARG A 1007 28.85 -3.30 -27.29
C ARG A 1007 29.48 -2.38 -28.33
N GLU A 1008 28.82 -1.29 -28.69
CA GLU A 1008 29.35 -0.31 -29.64
C GLU A 1008 30.62 0.36 -29.09
N ILE A 1009 30.61 0.75 -27.81
CA ILE A 1009 31.78 1.32 -27.12
C ILE A 1009 32.94 0.33 -27.12
N MET A 1010 32.71 -0.90 -26.67
CA MET A 1010 33.73 -1.95 -26.58
C MET A 1010 34.35 -2.35 -27.92
N THR A 1011 33.62 -2.16 -29.03
CA THR A 1011 34.08 -2.53 -30.38
C THR A 1011 34.61 -1.36 -31.20
N THR A 1012 34.26 -0.13 -30.84
CA THR A 1012 34.56 1.07 -31.64
C THR A 1012 35.64 1.94 -31.00
N VAL A 1013 35.56 2.19 -29.69
CA VAL A 1013 36.40 3.18 -29.01
C VAL A 1013 37.84 2.68 -28.91
N LYS A 1014 38.79 3.49 -29.40
CA LYS A 1014 40.22 3.18 -29.34
C LYS A 1014 40.91 3.90 -28.19
N PRO A 1015 42.06 3.39 -27.69
CA PRO A 1015 42.92 4.14 -26.80
C PRO A 1015 43.40 5.44 -27.46
N THR A 1016 43.37 6.53 -26.72
CA THR A 1016 43.78 7.89 -27.15
C THR A 1016 44.69 8.52 -26.09
N ASP A 1017 45.44 9.55 -26.50
CA ASP A 1017 46.33 10.32 -25.61
C ASP A 1017 45.60 11.44 -24.85
N THR A 1018 44.29 11.61 -25.04
CA THR A 1018 43.47 12.61 -24.34
C THR A 1018 43.54 12.36 -22.82
N PRO A 1019 43.88 13.37 -22.00
CA PRO A 1019 43.93 13.23 -20.55
C PRO A 1019 42.58 12.77 -19.98
N LYS A 1020 42.61 11.75 -19.13
CA LYS A 1020 41.42 11.18 -18.48
C LYS A 1020 41.64 11.07 -16.98
N ILE A 1021 40.68 11.56 -16.21
CA ILE A 1021 40.65 11.39 -14.75
C ILE A 1021 39.44 10.55 -14.39
N TYR A 1022 39.67 9.53 -13.56
CA TYR A 1022 38.65 8.61 -13.10
C TYR A 1022 38.39 8.84 -11.63
N PHE A 1023 37.20 9.36 -11.31
CA PHE A 1023 36.69 9.35 -9.95
C PHE A 1023 35.84 8.10 -9.79
N SER A 1024 36.48 7.02 -9.35
CA SER A 1024 35.81 5.76 -9.05
C SER A 1024 35.45 5.69 -7.57
N ASN A 1025 34.26 5.16 -7.31
CA ASN A 1025 33.76 4.82 -5.98
C ASN A 1025 34.05 3.37 -5.60
N VAL A 1026 34.96 2.69 -6.29
CA VAL A 1026 35.41 1.35 -5.89
C VAL A 1026 36.80 1.53 -5.28
N PRO A 1027 36.92 1.49 -3.94
CA PRO A 1027 38.22 1.47 -3.30
C PRO A 1027 39.03 0.30 -3.86
N THR A 1028 40.20 0.60 -4.41
CA THR A 1028 41.09 -0.41 -4.97
C THR A 1028 42.00 -1.02 -3.92
N CYS A 1029 42.16 -0.35 -2.78
CA CYS A 1029 42.83 -0.84 -1.58
C CYS A 1029 42.21 -0.29 -0.29
N VAL A 1030 42.69 -0.77 0.86
CA VAL A 1030 42.32 -0.26 2.19
C VAL A 1030 42.71 1.20 2.32
N GLU A 1031 43.85 1.60 1.76
CA GLU A 1031 44.37 2.95 1.85
C GLU A 1031 43.44 3.98 1.19
N ASP A 1032 42.75 3.62 0.09
CA ASP A 1032 41.72 4.47 -0.54
C ASP A 1032 40.52 4.70 0.41
N LEU A 1033 40.16 3.68 1.20
CA LEU A 1033 39.11 3.79 2.24
C LEU A 1033 39.56 4.64 3.42
N ILE A 1034 40.84 4.54 3.81
CA ILE A 1034 41.44 5.35 4.88
C ILE A 1034 41.44 6.82 4.45
N GLU A 1035 41.84 7.11 3.22
CA GLU A 1035 41.85 8.45 2.65
C GLU A 1035 40.43 9.03 2.53
N PHE A 1036 39.46 8.22 2.10
CA PHE A 1036 38.03 8.58 2.09
C PHE A 1036 37.52 8.96 3.49
N HIS A 1037 37.78 8.13 4.51
CA HIS A 1037 37.37 8.43 5.88
C HIS A 1037 38.09 9.67 6.42
N ASN A 1038 39.38 9.85 6.11
CA ASN A 1038 40.13 11.05 6.49
C ASN A 1038 39.58 12.32 5.84
N PHE A 1039 39.15 12.26 4.58
CA PHE A 1039 38.53 13.39 3.87
C PHE A 1039 37.19 13.79 4.50
N VAL A 1040 36.29 12.82 4.72
CA VAL A 1040 35.01 13.06 5.41
C VAL A 1040 35.26 13.69 6.78
N ILE A 1041 36.23 13.17 7.53
CA ILE A 1041 36.62 13.70 8.85
C ILE A 1041 37.19 15.12 8.77
N ALA A 1042 37.90 15.49 7.70
CA ALA A 1042 38.44 16.84 7.52
C ALA A 1042 37.34 17.87 7.28
N ASP A 1043 36.32 17.53 6.49
CA ASP A 1043 35.13 18.37 6.27
C ASP A 1043 34.32 18.52 7.57
N TYR A 1044 34.15 17.43 8.34
CA TYR A 1044 33.54 17.47 9.67
C TYR A 1044 34.28 18.40 10.63
N LYS A 1045 35.63 18.37 10.63
CA LYS A 1045 36.45 19.28 11.45
C LYS A 1045 36.34 20.74 11.01
N ALA A 1046 36.17 21.01 9.71
CA ALA A 1046 35.98 22.37 9.19
C ALA A 1046 34.63 22.98 9.61
N GLU A 1047 33.61 22.14 9.84
CA GLU A 1047 32.30 22.52 10.40
C GLU A 1047 32.28 22.55 11.95
N GLY A 1048 33.42 22.31 12.61
CA GLY A 1048 33.54 22.30 14.07
C GLY A 1048 33.03 21.02 14.74
N LYS A 1049 32.73 19.97 13.96
CA LYS A 1049 32.28 18.66 14.46
C LYS A 1049 33.47 17.74 14.76
N LYS A 1050 33.32 16.88 15.76
CA LYS A 1050 34.32 15.85 16.10
C LYS A 1050 34.07 14.60 15.25
N PRO A 1051 35.11 13.95 14.72
CA PRO A 1051 34.94 12.71 13.97
C PRO A 1051 34.68 11.50 14.87
N ALA A 1052 33.75 10.66 14.42
CA ALA A 1052 33.20 9.52 15.14
C ALA A 1052 34.17 8.34 15.37
N PHE A 1053 34.98 8.03 14.36
CA PHE A 1053 35.79 6.81 14.34
C PHE A 1053 37.23 7.11 13.94
N ASP A 1054 38.14 6.20 14.30
CA ASP A 1054 39.49 6.18 13.74
C ASP A 1054 39.45 5.73 12.27
N PRO A 1055 39.86 6.58 11.31
CA PRO A 1055 39.72 6.33 9.87
C PRO A 1055 40.47 5.08 9.40
N GLU A 1056 41.57 4.70 10.05
CA GLU A 1056 42.29 3.45 9.74
C GLU A 1056 41.49 2.20 10.13
N THR A 1057 40.90 2.22 11.32
CA THR A 1057 40.16 1.09 11.87
C THR A 1057 38.83 0.86 11.14
N ALA A 1058 38.12 1.95 10.80
CA ALA A 1058 36.87 1.88 10.04
C ALA A 1058 37.11 1.33 8.63
N ALA A 1059 38.11 1.85 7.92
CA ALA A 1059 38.49 1.41 6.59
C ALA A 1059 38.90 -0.06 6.53
N LYS A 1060 39.68 -0.55 7.51
CA LYS A 1060 40.06 -1.97 7.60
C LYS A 1060 38.85 -2.88 7.84
N ARG A 1061 37.96 -2.53 8.78
CA ARG A 1061 36.73 -3.31 9.04
C ARG A 1061 35.82 -3.39 7.81
N GLU A 1062 35.72 -2.28 7.09
CA GLU A 1062 34.93 -2.22 5.85
C GLU A 1062 35.54 -3.07 4.75
N TRP A 1063 36.86 -3.02 4.58
CA TRP A 1063 37.59 -3.87 3.64
C TRP A 1063 37.47 -5.37 3.97
N GLU A 1064 37.56 -5.74 5.24
CA GLU A 1064 37.44 -7.13 5.69
C GLU A 1064 36.03 -7.69 5.50
N LYS A 1065 34.97 -6.89 5.71
CA LYS A 1065 33.58 -7.27 5.39
C LYS A 1065 33.32 -7.44 3.89
N ARG A 1066 34.10 -6.78 3.03
CA ARG A 1066 33.91 -6.74 1.55
C ARG A 1066 34.41 -7.98 0.80
N ASN A 1067 35.13 -8.90 1.44
CA ASN A 1067 35.56 -10.18 0.83
C ASN A 1067 34.43 -11.22 0.66
N GLY A 1068 33.16 -10.88 0.95
CA GLY A 1068 32.03 -11.82 0.88
C GLY A 1068 30.85 -11.41 0.01
N ILE A 1069 30.53 -10.12 -0.18
CA ILE A 1069 29.27 -9.71 -0.85
C ILE A 1069 29.49 -8.39 -1.60
N ILE A 1070 29.63 -8.48 -2.92
CA ILE A 1070 29.60 -7.35 -3.85
C ILE A 1070 28.16 -7.25 -4.37
N ARG A 1071 27.38 -6.23 -3.98
CA ARG A 1071 26.26 -5.85 -4.84
C ARG A 1071 25.77 -4.40 -4.76
N ASP A 1072 25.42 -3.83 -3.59
CA ASP A 1072 24.44 -2.71 -3.66
C ASP A 1072 24.81 -1.36 -3.01
N TYR A 1073 25.90 -1.23 -2.23
CA TYR A 1073 26.01 -0.05 -1.33
C TYR A 1073 26.91 1.13 -1.77
N LEU A 1074 27.81 0.98 -2.75
CA LEU A 1074 28.83 2.02 -3.01
C LEU A 1074 28.60 2.91 -4.24
N MET A 1075 27.46 2.82 -4.92
CA MET A 1075 27.27 3.57 -6.17
C MET A 1075 27.06 5.09 -5.99
N MET A 1076 27.04 5.61 -4.75
CA MET A 1076 26.13 6.71 -4.42
C MET A 1076 26.75 7.95 -3.70
N THR A 1077 28.05 7.98 -3.37
CA THR A 1077 28.68 9.05 -2.56
C THR A 1077 29.70 9.90 -3.33
N VAL A 1078 29.31 10.51 -4.45
CA VAL A 1078 30.29 10.88 -5.53
C VAL A 1078 30.35 12.37 -5.92
N ILE A 1079 29.64 13.30 -5.27
CA ILE A 1079 29.65 14.72 -5.73
C ILE A 1079 30.61 15.62 -4.92
N LEU A 1080 30.95 15.25 -3.67
CA LEU A 1080 31.78 16.10 -2.79
C LEU A 1080 33.29 15.87 -2.92
N LEU A 1081 33.74 14.62 -3.06
CA LEU A 1081 35.16 14.28 -3.21
C LEU A 1081 35.75 14.77 -4.53
N THR A 1082 34.95 14.75 -5.60
CA THR A 1082 35.36 15.32 -6.88
C THR A 1082 35.56 16.81 -6.80
N ALA A 1083 34.81 17.51 -5.96
CA ALA A 1083 34.87 18.96 -5.90
C ALA A 1083 36.14 19.46 -5.17
N SER A 1084 36.60 18.74 -4.15
CA SER A 1084 37.87 19.02 -3.47
C SER A 1084 39.07 18.52 -4.29
N ALA A 1085 38.99 17.32 -4.87
CA ALA A 1085 40.07 16.75 -5.66
C ALA A 1085 40.26 17.46 -7.02
N ILE A 1086 39.20 18.02 -7.62
CA ILE A 1086 39.31 18.87 -8.84
C ILE A 1086 39.63 20.33 -8.48
N ALA A 1087 39.49 20.77 -7.23
CA ALA A 1087 39.95 22.10 -6.82
C ALA A 1087 41.46 22.16 -6.54
N GLU A 1088 42.08 21.04 -6.16
CA GLU A 1088 43.54 20.91 -5.96
C GLU A 1088 44.32 20.49 -7.23
N LEU A 1089 43.65 19.93 -8.25
CA LEU A 1089 44.19 19.58 -9.59
C LEU A 1089 43.87 20.68 -10.61
#